data_AF-A0A1B0Z260-F1
#
_entry.id   AF-A0A1B0Z260-F1
#
_cell.length_a   1.000
_cell.length_b   1.000
_cell.length_c   1.000
_cell.angle_alpha   90.00
_cell.angle_beta   90.00
_cell.angle_gamma   90.00
#
_symmetry.space_group_name_H-M   'P 1'
#
loop_
_entity.id
_entity.type
_entity.pdbx_description
1 polymer ?
#
loop_
_entity_poly.entity_id
_entity_poly.type
_entity_poly.pdbx_seq_one_letter_code
_entity_poly.pdbx_strand_id
1 'polypeptide(L)'
;MANSYVDYTGNGSTTAYAIPFGYISTSHVTATVNGVSTAITVSGSTATFGSAPASSTAIRISRKSSQTSRLVDYTQPSTLTEEDLDTDSLQAFYIAQESVDTAGDALGINVADLQWTAESKRITNVANPTGDQDAATKHYLENTWLSASDKTNLTAVAAKTTELGRLGTSDAVADMNTLGTADVVADLNTLGTADVVADLNTLGTADAVSDMNTLAAIASDITSVAADATDIGAVAAKATEIGRLGTTDAIADMNTLGTADVVTDMNVLGTADVVSDMNTLGTADAVSDMNTLAAIASDITAVAADATDIGAVAGKATEIGRLGTADAVADLAILGTADVVTDMNVLATADVVTDMNVLATADVVTDMNVLATADVVTDMNVLATADVVTDMNVLGTADVVSDMNVLGTADVVSDMNTLAAVASDISSVASQAIGYTWSSSTTMADPGSGTLRFNAAVGSTTAIAIDDLDNAGADVSPFIITWDDSTNTNKGTLLIRKGGASTTFAIFTVTGLTDNSGWSQLAVTHVASGGSFSNSDTCFAEYSRSGDSGTGSMTNFTAAGDSGSNQTISDGNTFTIAGGDGVATVGSATDTVTVSADLKANGGLVIESNEIAVDLAASSITNTLAVGDGGTGATTHTANNVLVGNGTSAIASVAPSTSGNILTSNGSAWTSAAVSVNNANWSGTDLSVANGGTGASTHTANNVLVGNGTSAIASVAPSTSGNILTSNGSAWTSAAPAGGGPSQATQAAIEGETNQDTYIPPDLLKHHPGVAKAWISFNGTGTIAIRASYNITSITDNGTGDTTITIATDFSGAEYASVSMSGTGAGKNLVSQSIIAATAAGTFRLNTSFLGTFASPSHLGGGVAEDHAYVSVAFFGDQ
;
A
#
# COMPACT_ATOMS: atom_id res chain seq x y z
N MET A 1 83.19 -47.43 12.74
CA MET A 1 84.64 -47.66 12.87
C MET A 1 85.21 -47.46 11.49
N ALA A 2 86.28 -46.68 11.34
CA ALA A 2 86.82 -46.35 10.02
C ALA A 2 87.43 -47.60 9.34
N ASN A 3 87.43 -47.59 8.01
CA ASN A 3 87.82 -48.69 7.14
C ASN A 3 89.28 -48.58 6.65
N SER A 4 89.81 -47.36 6.60
CA SER A 4 91.14 -47.00 6.12
C SER A 4 92.06 -46.42 7.19
N TYR A 5 91.53 -46.04 8.36
CA TYR A 5 92.33 -45.51 9.47
C TYR A 5 91.91 -46.10 10.82
N VAL A 6 92.81 -45.95 11.80
CA VAL A 6 92.54 -46.19 13.21
C VAL A 6 93.15 -45.07 14.04
N ASP A 7 92.38 -44.61 15.01
CA ASP A 7 92.82 -43.60 15.98
C ASP A 7 93.18 -44.26 17.31
N TYR A 8 94.32 -43.87 17.84
CA TYR A 8 94.83 -44.27 19.14
C TYR A 8 95.22 -43.04 19.95
N THR A 9 95.22 -43.19 21.27
CA THR A 9 95.80 -42.19 22.17
C THR A 9 97.17 -42.68 22.62
N GLY A 10 98.21 -41.85 22.44
CA GLY A 10 99.54 -42.11 22.98
C GLY A 10 99.50 -42.23 24.50
N ASN A 11 100.33 -43.12 25.04
CA ASN A 11 100.45 -43.38 26.48
C ASN A 11 101.88 -43.14 27.01
N GLY A 12 102.78 -42.64 26.16
CA GLY A 12 104.19 -42.41 26.48
C GLY A 12 105.08 -43.66 26.52
N SER A 13 104.53 -44.87 26.30
CA SER A 13 105.26 -46.14 26.48
C SER A 13 105.15 -47.12 25.32
N THR A 14 104.03 -47.14 24.59
CA THR A 14 103.79 -48.06 23.47
C THR A 14 104.44 -47.53 22.19
N THR A 15 105.28 -48.34 21.54
CA THR A 15 105.87 -48.03 20.22
C THR A 15 105.17 -48.73 19.06
N ALA A 16 104.59 -49.91 19.30
CA ALA A 16 103.94 -50.76 18.30
C ALA A 16 102.41 -50.72 18.44
N TYR A 17 101.72 -50.41 17.34
CA TYR A 17 100.27 -50.26 17.27
C TYR A 17 99.71 -51.14 16.15
N ALA A 18 98.51 -51.70 16.37
CA ALA A 18 97.87 -52.56 15.40
C ALA A 18 97.35 -51.78 14.19
N ILE A 19 97.35 -52.44 13.04
CA ILE A 19 96.75 -51.97 11.79
C ILE A 19 95.55 -52.88 11.51
N PRO A 20 94.31 -52.46 11.81
CA PRO A 20 93.12 -53.30 11.67
C PRO A 20 92.56 -53.34 10.23
N PHE A 21 93.13 -52.57 9.30
CA PHE A 21 92.73 -52.49 7.91
C PHE A 21 93.77 -53.14 6.97
N GLY A 22 93.31 -53.72 5.86
CA GLY A 22 94.18 -54.25 4.82
C GLY A 22 94.85 -53.14 3.99
N TYR A 23 96.03 -53.41 3.44
CA TYR A 23 96.79 -52.50 2.58
C TYR A 23 97.55 -53.29 1.51
N ILE A 24 97.82 -52.67 0.35
CA ILE A 24 98.49 -53.33 -0.79
C ILE A 24 100.02 -53.29 -0.64
N SER A 25 100.56 -52.13 -0.23
CA SER A 25 101.98 -51.93 0.03
C SER A 25 102.18 -51.32 1.42
N THR A 26 103.25 -51.71 2.12
CA THR A 26 103.63 -51.09 3.40
C THR A 26 103.89 -49.59 3.27
N SER A 27 104.28 -49.12 2.08
CA SER A 27 104.44 -47.68 1.77
C SER A 27 103.13 -46.90 1.74
N HIS A 28 101.97 -47.56 1.67
CA HIS A 28 100.67 -46.89 1.74
C HIS A 28 100.24 -46.59 3.18
N VAL A 29 100.82 -47.26 4.19
CA VAL A 29 100.46 -47.00 5.58
C VAL A 29 101.28 -45.82 6.09
N THR A 30 100.59 -44.79 6.53
CA THR A 30 101.14 -43.55 7.07
C THR A 30 100.66 -43.35 8.50
N ALA A 31 101.38 -42.56 9.28
CA ALA A 31 100.96 -42.18 10.62
C ALA A 31 101.15 -40.70 10.89
N THR A 32 100.27 -40.15 11.71
CA THR A 32 100.41 -38.82 12.29
C THR A 32 100.37 -38.91 13.81
N VAL A 33 101.17 -38.09 14.49
CA VAL A 33 101.14 -37.90 15.94
C VAL A 33 100.88 -36.41 16.18
N ASN A 34 99.82 -36.10 16.92
CA ASN A 34 99.30 -34.75 17.12
C ASN A 34 99.12 -33.96 15.80
N GLY A 35 98.61 -34.64 14.75
CA GLY A 35 98.42 -34.09 13.40
C GLY A 35 99.68 -33.98 12.53
N VAL A 36 100.88 -34.28 13.05
CA VAL A 36 102.15 -34.19 12.32
C VAL A 36 102.56 -35.55 11.76
N SER A 37 102.83 -35.63 10.45
CA SER A 37 103.31 -36.85 9.79
C SER A 37 104.59 -37.37 10.46
N THR A 38 104.57 -38.63 10.88
CA THR A 38 105.61 -39.24 11.70
C THR A 38 106.04 -40.57 11.09
N ALA A 39 107.35 -40.78 10.96
CA ALA A 39 107.90 -41.99 10.34
C ALA A 39 107.58 -43.25 11.18
N ILE A 40 107.15 -44.31 10.48
CA ILE A 40 106.85 -45.63 11.04
C ILE A 40 107.50 -46.74 10.22
N THR A 41 107.76 -47.87 10.86
CA THR A 41 108.11 -49.14 10.20
C THR A 41 106.90 -50.07 10.27
N VAL A 42 106.51 -50.65 9.15
CA VAL A 42 105.32 -51.52 9.03
C VAL A 42 105.75 -52.95 8.80
N SER A 43 105.24 -53.88 9.62
CA SER A 43 105.50 -55.31 9.52
C SER A 43 104.22 -56.08 9.80
N GLY A 44 103.65 -56.69 8.76
CA GLY A 44 102.31 -57.29 8.82
C GLY A 44 101.27 -56.29 9.35
N SER A 45 100.39 -56.74 10.25
CA SER A 45 99.34 -55.92 10.85
C SER A 45 99.83 -54.98 11.97
N THR A 46 101.10 -54.55 11.98
CA THR A 46 101.67 -53.69 13.05
C THR A 46 102.50 -52.54 12.47
N ALA A 47 102.19 -51.31 12.90
CA ALA A 47 103.00 -50.11 12.67
C ALA A 47 103.81 -49.81 13.94
N THR A 48 105.12 -49.58 13.80
CA THR A 48 106.03 -49.29 14.91
C THR A 48 106.69 -47.94 14.73
N PHE A 49 106.55 -47.07 15.73
CA PHE A 49 107.25 -45.78 15.82
C PHE A 49 108.66 -45.95 16.39
N GLY A 50 109.62 -45.13 15.94
CA GLY A 50 110.99 -45.16 16.46
C GLY A 50 111.12 -44.74 17.94
N SER A 51 110.13 -44.03 18.47
CA SER A 51 109.97 -43.69 19.88
C SER A 51 108.48 -43.68 20.25
N ALA A 52 108.16 -43.95 21.52
CA ALA A 52 106.76 -44.02 21.95
C ALA A 52 106.10 -42.63 21.93
N PRO A 53 104.93 -42.46 21.27
CA PRO A 53 104.20 -41.20 21.29
C PRO A 53 103.77 -40.79 22.71
N ALA A 54 103.90 -39.51 23.03
CA ALA A 54 103.65 -38.98 24.38
C ALA A 54 102.20 -39.19 24.86
N SER A 55 102.02 -39.21 26.19
CA SER A 55 100.71 -39.42 26.80
C SER A 55 99.67 -38.39 26.34
N SER A 56 98.44 -38.83 26.10
CA SER A 56 97.32 -38.02 25.62
C SER A 56 97.50 -37.37 24.24
N THR A 57 98.55 -37.72 23.47
CA THR A 57 98.65 -37.29 22.07
C THR A 57 97.72 -38.11 21.18
N ALA A 58 96.99 -37.47 20.28
CA ALA A 58 96.21 -38.18 19.26
C ALA A 58 97.16 -38.78 18.22
N ILE A 59 97.02 -40.08 17.96
CA ILE A 59 97.75 -40.81 16.93
C ILE A 59 96.71 -41.28 15.91
N ARG A 60 96.91 -40.96 14.63
CA ARG A 60 96.14 -41.57 13.53
C ARG A 60 97.07 -42.37 12.66
N ILE A 61 96.78 -43.66 12.49
CA ILE A 61 97.46 -44.54 11.53
C ILE A 61 96.46 -44.81 10.41
N SER A 62 96.83 -44.50 9.17
CA SER A 62 95.93 -44.56 8.02
C SER A 62 96.60 -45.15 6.79
N ARG A 63 95.82 -45.84 5.98
CA ARG A 63 96.14 -46.17 4.60
C ARG A 63 95.95 -44.93 3.73
N LYS A 64 96.88 -44.74 2.80
CA LYS A 64 96.82 -43.77 1.72
C LYS A 64 97.25 -44.45 0.43
N SER A 65 96.27 -44.95 -0.31
CA SER A 65 96.48 -45.58 -1.61
C SER A 65 96.76 -44.52 -2.67
N SER A 66 97.59 -44.83 -3.67
CA SER A 66 97.89 -43.86 -4.73
C SER A 66 96.65 -43.56 -5.57
N GLN A 67 96.22 -42.30 -5.62
CA GLN A 67 95.09 -41.83 -6.43
C GLN A 67 95.54 -41.31 -7.81
N THR A 68 96.84 -41.13 -8.02
CA THR A 68 97.42 -40.51 -9.23
C THR A 68 98.30 -41.47 -10.03
N SER A 69 98.45 -42.71 -9.60
CA SER A 69 99.21 -43.75 -10.32
C SER A 69 98.58 -45.11 -10.06
N ARG A 70 98.23 -45.82 -11.14
CA ARG A 70 97.75 -47.21 -11.07
C ARG A 70 98.92 -48.14 -10.75
N LEU A 71 98.69 -49.14 -9.91
CA LEU A 71 99.67 -50.18 -9.63
C LEU A 71 99.78 -51.22 -10.74
N VAL A 72 98.71 -51.37 -11.54
CA VAL A 72 98.61 -52.30 -12.67
C VAL A 72 98.30 -51.50 -13.93
N ASP A 73 99.02 -51.77 -15.01
CA ASP A 73 98.78 -51.15 -16.32
C ASP A 73 98.54 -52.21 -17.40
N TYR A 74 97.46 -52.05 -18.16
CA TYR A 74 96.96 -53.07 -19.09
C TYR A 74 97.47 -52.77 -20.51
N THR A 75 98.65 -53.30 -20.84
CA THR A 75 99.23 -53.17 -22.19
C THR A 75 98.91 -54.40 -23.06
N GLN A 76 98.93 -54.26 -24.38
CA GLN A 76 98.64 -55.36 -25.31
C GLN A 76 99.92 -55.79 -26.05
N PRO A 77 100.29 -57.09 -26.11
CA PRO A 77 99.63 -58.25 -25.49
C PRO A 77 100.17 -58.58 -24.08
N SER A 78 99.32 -58.47 -23.05
CA SER A 78 99.61 -58.98 -21.70
C SER A 78 98.71 -60.17 -21.36
N THR A 79 99.27 -61.17 -20.66
CA THR A 79 98.49 -62.18 -19.94
C THR A 79 98.07 -61.61 -18.59
N LEU A 80 96.78 -61.34 -18.42
CA LEU A 80 96.21 -60.91 -17.14
C LEU A 80 96.29 -62.08 -16.15
N THR A 81 97.00 -61.89 -15.04
CA THR A 81 96.97 -62.84 -13.92
C THR A 81 95.84 -62.49 -12.94
N GLU A 82 95.49 -63.44 -12.07
CA GLU A 82 94.58 -63.21 -10.95
C GLU A 82 95.12 -62.10 -10.02
N GLU A 83 96.44 -62.08 -9.78
CA GLU A 83 97.13 -61.08 -8.96
C GLU A 83 97.05 -59.65 -9.53
N ASP A 84 97.14 -59.50 -10.87
CA ASP A 84 96.97 -58.20 -11.54
C ASP A 84 95.53 -57.68 -11.37
N LEU A 85 94.53 -58.54 -11.57
CA LEU A 85 93.12 -58.18 -11.50
C LEU A 85 92.69 -57.86 -10.07
N ASP A 86 93.14 -58.67 -9.10
CA ASP A 86 92.91 -58.44 -7.68
C ASP A 86 93.57 -57.14 -7.21
N THR A 87 94.78 -56.84 -7.65
CA THR A 87 95.51 -55.61 -7.24
C THR A 87 94.82 -54.34 -7.75
N ASP A 88 94.34 -54.31 -8.99
CA ASP A 88 93.59 -53.19 -9.56
C ASP A 88 92.24 -53.00 -8.84
N SER A 89 91.52 -54.11 -8.59
CA SER A 89 90.26 -54.14 -7.84
C SER A 89 90.43 -53.66 -6.39
N LEU A 90 91.46 -54.15 -5.69
CA LEU A 90 91.80 -53.73 -4.33
C LEU A 90 92.21 -52.27 -4.27
N GLN A 91 92.97 -51.75 -5.24
CA GLN A 91 93.34 -50.33 -5.28
C GLN A 91 92.10 -49.45 -5.39
N ALA A 92 91.18 -49.79 -6.29
CA ALA A 92 89.91 -49.06 -6.45
C ALA A 92 89.04 -49.12 -5.18
N PHE A 93 88.88 -50.31 -4.59
CA PHE A 93 88.09 -50.51 -3.37
C PHE A 93 88.68 -49.75 -2.16
N TYR A 94 90.00 -49.73 -2.03
CA TYR A 94 90.68 -49.05 -0.94
C TYR A 94 90.64 -47.53 -1.05
N ILE A 95 90.71 -46.96 -2.27
CA ILE A 95 90.49 -45.53 -2.52
C ILE A 95 89.04 -45.14 -2.17
N ALA A 96 88.06 -45.98 -2.49
CA ALA A 96 86.66 -45.73 -2.15
C ALA A 96 86.44 -45.68 -0.62
N GLN A 97 86.99 -46.65 0.12
CA GLN A 97 86.98 -46.64 1.60
C GLN A 97 87.65 -45.39 2.18
N GLU A 98 88.84 -45.03 1.69
CA GLU A 98 89.58 -43.83 2.12
C GLU A 98 88.77 -42.54 1.89
N SER A 99 88.03 -42.47 0.79
CA SER A 99 87.19 -41.32 0.45
C SER A 99 85.96 -41.21 1.35
N VAL A 100 85.29 -42.33 1.65
CA VAL A 100 84.13 -42.37 2.56
C VAL A 100 84.54 -41.98 3.99
N ASP A 101 85.64 -42.54 4.49
CA ASP A 101 86.14 -42.22 5.82
C ASP A 101 86.58 -40.75 5.93
N THR A 102 87.20 -40.19 4.88
CA THR A 102 87.57 -38.76 4.82
C THR A 102 86.34 -37.85 4.82
N ALA A 103 85.25 -38.25 4.14
CA ALA A 103 83.99 -37.51 4.15
C ALA A 103 83.30 -37.56 5.54
N GLY A 104 83.44 -38.66 6.27
CA GLY A 104 82.89 -38.82 7.63
C GLY A 104 83.58 -37.97 8.71
N ASP A 105 84.78 -37.48 8.45
CA ASP A 105 85.52 -36.58 9.34
C ASP A 105 85.29 -35.07 9.05
N ALA A 106 84.52 -34.74 8.01
CA ALA A 106 84.07 -33.38 7.73
C ALA A 106 82.83 -33.01 8.57
N LEU A 107 82.41 -31.73 8.54
CA LEU A 107 81.09 -31.35 9.03
C LEU A 107 80.02 -31.98 8.11
N GLY A 108 79.13 -32.77 8.70
CA GLY A 108 78.03 -33.40 7.96
C GLY A 108 76.86 -32.46 7.76
N ILE A 109 75.90 -32.87 6.94
CA ILE A 109 74.56 -32.27 6.88
C ILE A 109 73.61 -33.19 7.65
N ASN A 110 72.85 -32.63 8.60
CA ASN A 110 71.79 -33.34 9.28
C ASN A 110 70.65 -33.61 8.28
N VAL A 111 70.35 -34.87 8.02
CA VAL A 111 69.35 -35.27 7.01
C VAL A 111 67.91 -34.94 7.41
N ALA A 112 67.65 -34.58 8.68
CA ALA A 112 66.31 -34.21 9.16
C ALA A 112 65.90 -32.77 8.79
N ASP A 113 66.85 -31.84 8.72
CA ASP A 113 66.62 -30.40 8.48
C ASP A 113 67.49 -29.82 7.33
N LEU A 114 68.39 -30.63 6.77
CA LEU A 114 69.36 -30.31 5.73
C LEU A 114 70.39 -29.23 6.12
N GLN A 115 70.63 -29.02 7.42
CA GLN A 115 71.60 -28.04 7.92
C GLN A 115 72.94 -28.67 8.31
N TRP A 116 74.02 -27.89 8.23
CA TRP A 116 75.35 -28.32 8.68
C TRP A 116 75.37 -28.64 10.17
N THR A 117 75.90 -29.80 10.54
CA THR A 117 75.97 -30.28 11.92
C THR A 117 77.39 -30.72 12.30
N ALA A 118 77.76 -30.43 13.54
CA ALA A 118 78.97 -30.93 14.17
C ALA A 118 78.74 -32.22 14.98
N GLU A 119 77.51 -32.78 15.00
CA GLU A 119 77.18 -34.01 15.75
C GLU A 119 77.59 -33.97 17.24
N SER A 120 77.41 -32.81 17.90
CA SER A 120 77.89 -32.52 19.26
C SER A 120 79.42 -32.56 19.46
N LYS A 121 80.22 -32.66 18.40
CA LYS A 121 81.68 -32.47 18.44
C LYS A 121 82.01 -30.98 18.58
N ARG A 122 83.12 -30.66 19.25
CA ARG A 122 83.56 -29.26 19.47
C ARG A 122 84.34 -28.74 18.25
N ILE A 123 83.91 -27.62 17.69
CA ILE A 123 84.71 -26.85 16.71
C ILE A 123 85.63 -25.90 17.50
N THR A 124 86.95 -26.00 17.29
CA THR A 124 87.96 -25.35 18.17
C THR A 124 88.73 -24.21 17.53
N ASN A 125 88.56 -23.95 16.23
CA ASN A 125 89.27 -22.91 15.49
C ASN A 125 88.32 -22.16 14.53
N VAL A 126 87.36 -21.42 15.10
CA VAL A 126 86.42 -20.56 14.36
C VAL A 126 86.90 -19.12 14.46
N ALA A 127 86.90 -18.38 13.35
CA ALA A 127 87.25 -16.96 13.33
C ALA A 127 86.20 -16.11 14.07
N ASN A 128 86.53 -14.85 14.36
CA ASN A 128 85.52 -13.90 14.83
C ASN A 128 84.52 -13.61 13.69
N PRO A 129 83.21 -13.50 13.98
CA PRO A 129 82.21 -13.17 12.98
C PRO A 129 82.44 -11.75 12.44
N THR A 130 82.19 -11.59 11.15
CA THR A 130 82.34 -10.34 10.38
C THR A 130 81.09 -9.96 9.59
N GLY A 131 80.24 -10.95 9.25
CA GLY A 131 78.89 -10.74 8.73
C GLY A 131 77.82 -11.39 9.62
N ASP A 132 76.56 -10.96 9.45
CA ASP A 132 75.43 -11.30 10.34
C ASP A 132 75.07 -12.80 10.40
N GLN A 133 75.57 -13.60 9.45
CA GLN A 133 75.33 -15.05 9.37
C GLN A 133 76.54 -15.88 9.84
N ASP A 134 77.63 -15.25 10.27
CA ASP A 134 78.82 -15.95 10.75
C ASP A 134 78.59 -16.57 12.14
N ALA A 135 79.16 -17.77 12.37
CA ALA A 135 79.05 -18.44 13.66
C ALA A 135 79.85 -17.69 14.75
N ALA A 136 79.16 -17.00 15.65
CA ALA A 136 79.80 -16.25 16.72
C ALA A 136 80.37 -17.16 17.83
N THR A 137 81.64 -16.98 18.18
CA THR A 137 82.26 -17.73 19.28
C THR A 137 81.79 -17.22 20.64
N LYS A 138 81.75 -18.10 21.65
CA LYS A 138 81.50 -17.71 23.05
C LYS A 138 82.43 -16.56 23.49
N HIS A 139 83.70 -16.61 23.09
CA HIS A 139 84.68 -15.59 23.41
C HIS A 139 84.29 -14.21 22.83
N TYR A 140 83.83 -14.16 21.57
CA TYR A 140 83.37 -12.94 20.92
C TYR A 140 82.14 -12.33 21.62
N LEU A 141 81.12 -13.13 21.94
CA LEU A 141 79.94 -12.66 22.68
C LEU A 141 80.34 -12.08 24.04
N GLU A 142 81.13 -12.81 24.83
CA GLU A 142 81.46 -12.43 26.20
C GLU A 142 82.51 -11.31 26.29
N ASN A 143 83.38 -11.12 25.30
CA ASN A 143 84.55 -10.22 25.43
C ASN A 143 84.63 -9.13 24.35
N THR A 144 83.77 -9.17 23.33
CA THR A 144 83.77 -8.19 22.24
C THR A 144 82.40 -7.55 22.02
N TRP A 145 81.32 -8.33 22.02
CA TRP A 145 79.97 -7.82 21.76
C TRP A 145 79.31 -7.20 23.00
N LEU A 146 79.33 -7.91 24.14
CA LEU A 146 78.65 -7.46 25.36
C LEU A 146 79.58 -6.61 26.24
N SER A 147 79.20 -5.35 26.50
CA SER A 147 79.89 -4.49 27.46
C SER A 147 79.72 -5.01 28.90
N ALA A 148 80.47 -4.43 29.83
CA ALA A 148 80.30 -4.73 31.26
C ALA A 148 78.88 -4.40 31.74
N SER A 149 78.33 -3.27 31.28
CA SER A 149 76.98 -2.82 31.62
C SER A 149 75.89 -3.75 31.08
N ASP A 150 76.04 -4.26 29.86
CA ASP A 150 75.04 -5.17 29.25
C ASP A 150 74.91 -6.46 30.05
N LYS A 151 76.04 -6.99 30.55
CA LYS A 151 76.06 -8.18 31.42
C LYS A 151 75.36 -7.92 32.77
N THR A 152 75.59 -6.76 33.37
CA THR A 152 74.90 -6.36 34.61
C THR A 152 73.39 -6.19 34.37
N ASN A 153 73.00 -5.53 33.27
CA ASN A 153 71.60 -5.32 32.91
C ASN A 153 70.89 -6.65 32.63
N LEU A 154 71.51 -7.55 31.87
CA LEU A 154 70.98 -8.89 31.60
C LEU A 154 70.79 -9.70 32.91
N THR A 155 71.71 -9.54 33.87
CA THR A 155 71.60 -10.16 35.21
C THR A 155 70.44 -9.56 36.02
N ALA A 156 70.25 -8.24 35.97
CA ALA A 156 69.17 -7.55 36.67
C ALA A 156 67.78 -7.90 36.09
N VAL A 157 67.67 -8.00 34.76
CA VAL A 157 66.45 -8.45 34.06
C VAL A 157 66.15 -9.91 34.39
N ALA A 158 67.16 -10.79 34.39
CA ALA A 158 66.98 -12.19 34.79
C ALA A 158 66.50 -12.34 36.24
N ALA A 159 66.97 -11.50 37.17
CA ALA A 159 66.50 -11.46 38.55
C ALA A 159 65.02 -11.00 38.69
N LYS A 160 64.43 -10.45 37.63
CA LYS A 160 63.06 -9.90 37.59
C LYS A 160 62.05 -10.78 36.86
N THR A 161 62.42 -12.04 36.55
CA THR A 161 61.61 -13.02 35.80
C THR A 161 60.16 -13.14 36.30
N THR A 162 59.91 -13.16 37.61
CA THR A 162 58.54 -13.27 38.17
C THR A 162 57.69 -12.02 37.95
N GLU A 163 58.28 -10.83 38.01
CA GLU A 163 57.58 -9.56 37.77
C GLU A 163 57.31 -9.37 36.27
N LEU A 164 58.29 -9.68 35.42
CA LEU A 164 58.13 -9.74 33.96
C LEU A 164 57.06 -10.75 33.54
N GLY A 165 57.00 -11.92 34.20
CA GLY A 165 55.96 -12.93 33.95
C GLY A 165 54.55 -12.49 34.34
N ARG A 166 54.41 -11.55 35.30
CA ARG A 166 53.12 -10.95 35.67
C ARG A 166 52.71 -9.79 34.77
N LEU A 167 53.68 -8.99 34.30
CA LEU A 167 53.46 -7.84 33.41
C LEU A 167 53.33 -8.25 31.93
N GLY A 168 53.80 -9.45 31.56
CA GLY A 168 53.82 -9.95 30.19
C GLY A 168 52.63 -10.82 29.78
N THR A 169 51.59 -10.97 30.61
CA THR A 169 50.35 -11.64 30.19
C THR A 169 49.51 -10.70 29.33
N SER A 170 48.76 -11.25 28.36
CA SER A 170 47.90 -10.45 27.48
C SER A 170 46.93 -9.57 28.27
N ASP A 171 46.39 -10.12 29.36
CA ASP A 171 45.41 -9.44 30.22
C ASP A 171 46.08 -8.30 31.01
N ALA A 172 47.26 -8.53 31.61
CA ALA A 172 47.97 -7.48 32.34
C ALA A 172 48.42 -6.33 31.43
N VAL A 173 48.78 -6.61 30.17
CA VAL A 173 49.10 -5.59 29.17
C VAL A 173 47.85 -4.82 28.74
N ALA A 174 46.68 -5.47 28.64
CA ALA A 174 45.41 -4.82 28.35
C ALA A 174 44.93 -3.93 29.52
N ASP A 175 45.06 -4.41 30.74
CA ASP A 175 44.80 -3.65 31.96
C ASP A 175 45.73 -2.44 32.07
N MET A 176 47.03 -2.61 31.81
CA MET A 176 48.01 -1.51 31.78
C MET A 176 47.73 -0.49 30.67
N ASN A 177 47.27 -0.91 29.48
CA ASN A 177 46.84 0.02 28.44
C ASN A 177 45.59 0.80 28.86
N THR A 178 44.67 0.18 29.59
CA THR A 178 43.46 0.83 30.13
C THR A 178 43.82 1.84 31.21
N LEU A 179 44.67 1.45 32.16
CA LEU A 179 45.26 2.30 33.20
C LEU A 179 46.13 3.44 32.64
N GLY A 180 46.71 3.27 31.46
CA GLY A 180 47.54 4.26 30.77
C GLY A 180 46.76 5.28 29.92
N THR A 181 45.44 5.18 29.83
CA THR A 181 44.62 6.21 29.16
C THR A 181 44.64 7.52 29.95
N ALA A 182 44.64 8.67 29.26
CA ALA A 182 44.85 9.97 29.91
C ALA A 182 43.81 10.27 31.01
N ASP A 183 42.56 9.88 30.80
CA ASP A 183 41.48 10.05 31.75
C ASP A 183 41.69 9.16 33.00
N VAL A 184 42.03 7.88 32.82
CA VAL A 184 42.30 6.97 33.95
C VAL A 184 43.57 7.38 34.72
N VAL A 185 44.59 7.94 34.05
CA VAL A 185 45.76 8.52 34.74
C VAL A 185 45.39 9.79 35.53
N ALA A 186 44.45 10.61 35.04
CA ALA A 186 43.95 11.78 35.77
C ALA A 186 43.11 11.36 36.99
N ASP A 187 42.24 10.37 36.85
CA ASP A 187 41.46 9.78 37.94
C ASP A 187 42.36 9.14 38.99
N LEU A 188 43.38 8.36 38.57
CA LEU A 188 44.31 7.70 39.49
C LEU A 188 45.24 8.70 40.20
N ASN A 189 45.61 9.82 39.57
CA ASN A 189 46.30 10.92 40.23
C ASN A 189 45.40 11.61 41.27
N THR A 190 44.10 11.75 40.99
CA THR A 190 43.11 12.27 41.93
C THR A 190 42.96 11.33 43.14
N LEU A 191 42.85 10.02 42.87
CA LEU A 191 42.78 8.96 43.88
C LEU A 191 44.07 8.83 44.73
N GLY A 192 45.21 9.19 44.15
CA GLY A 192 46.53 9.21 44.81
C GLY A 192 46.83 10.47 45.63
N THR A 193 45.92 11.45 45.69
CA THR A 193 46.09 12.62 46.58
C THR A 193 45.99 12.19 48.05
N ALA A 194 46.77 12.83 48.93
CA ALA A 194 46.87 12.41 50.33
C ALA A 194 45.52 12.43 51.06
N ASP A 195 44.66 13.39 50.74
CA ASP A 195 43.32 13.51 51.31
C ASP A 195 42.41 12.35 50.84
N VAL A 196 42.39 12.05 49.54
CA VAL A 196 41.59 10.93 49.01
C VAL A 196 42.09 9.57 49.50
N VAL A 197 43.41 9.40 49.70
CA VAL A 197 43.97 8.20 50.34
C VAL A 197 43.60 8.11 51.83
N ALA A 198 43.47 9.24 52.53
CA ALA A 198 42.99 9.27 53.93
C ALA A 198 41.48 8.95 54.02
N ASP A 199 40.67 9.48 53.12
CA ASP A 199 39.24 9.17 53.01
C ASP A 199 39.03 7.69 52.65
N LEU A 200 39.82 7.14 51.72
CA LEU A 200 39.74 5.74 51.32
C LEU A 200 40.19 4.78 52.44
N ASN A 201 41.19 5.17 53.24
CA ASN A 201 41.54 4.45 54.48
C ASN A 201 40.42 4.53 55.53
N THR A 202 39.69 5.64 55.59
CA THR A 202 38.54 5.82 56.49
C THR A 202 37.38 4.93 56.06
N LEU A 203 37.10 4.84 54.75
CA LEU A 203 36.12 3.92 54.16
C LEU A 203 36.52 2.44 54.33
N GLY A 204 37.82 2.15 54.41
CA GLY A 204 38.39 0.83 54.71
C GLY A 204 38.40 0.44 56.19
N THR A 205 37.91 1.28 57.10
CA THR A 205 37.78 0.92 58.52
C THR A 205 36.74 -0.18 58.73
N ALA A 206 36.95 -1.03 59.74
CA ALA A 206 36.05 -2.16 60.02
C ALA A 206 34.60 -1.71 60.28
N ASP A 207 34.42 -0.53 60.89
CA ASP A 207 33.11 0.04 61.19
C ASP A 207 32.42 0.51 59.91
N ALA A 208 33.10 1.27 59.03
CA ALA A 208 32.55 1.68 57.73
C ALA A 208 32.23 0.48 56.81
N VAL A 209 33.04 -0.58 56.85
CA VAL A 209 32.76 -1.84 56.14
C VAL A 209 31.58 -2.58 56.76
N SER A 210 31.37 -2.52 58.08
CA SER A 210 30.18 -3.05 58.74
C SER A 210 28.90 -2.30 58.34
N ASP A 211 28.97 -0.96 58.27
CA ASP A 211 27.87 -0.12 57.80
C ASP A 211 27.54 -0.37 56.32
N MET A 212 28.56 -0.53 55.46
CA MET A 212 28.36 -0.92 54.05
C MET A 212 27.75 -2.33 53.90
N ASN A 213 28.13 -3.30 54.73
CA ASN A 213 27.48 -4.61 54.76
C ASN A 213 26.01 -4.51 55.23
N THR A 214 25.71 -3.59 56.14
CA THR A 214 24.34 -3.30 56.58
C THR A 214 23.53 -2.63 55.46
N LEU A 215 24.14 -1.74 54.67
CA LEU A 215 23.53 -1.15 53.48
C LEU A 215 23.31 -2.18 52.36
N ALA A 216 24.20 -3.17 52.21
CA ALA A 216 24.01 -4.29 51.29
C ALA A 216 22.86 -5.22 51.72
N ALA A 217 22.62 -5.38 53.03
CA ALA A 217 21.42 -6.05 53.53
C ALA A 217 20.15 -5.24 53.21
N ILE A 218 20.18 -3.91 53.40
CA ILE A 218 19.07 -3.01 53.01
C ILE A 218 18.82 -3.06 51.49
N ALA A 219 19.85 -3.28 50.66
CA ALA A 219 19.67 -3.47 49.22
C ALA A 219 18.92 -4.78 48.87
N SER A 220 19.05 -5.84 49.69
CA SER A 220 18.21 -7.03 49.58
C SER A 220 16.74 -6.73 49.87
N ASP A 221 16.47 -5.94 50.91
CA ASP A 221 15.10 -5.52 51.27
C ASP A 221 14.51 -4.56 50.21
N ILE A 222 15.32 -3.68 49.61
CA ILE A 222 14.92 -2.88 48.44
C ILE A 222 14.61 -3.78 47.25
N THR A 223 15.30 -4.91 47.09
CA THR A 223 15.03 -5.88 46.02
C THR A 223 13.73 -6.65 46.27
N SER A 224 13.34 -6.94 47.53
CA SER A 224 12.01 -7.48 47.82
C SER A 224 10.91 -6.45 47.62
N VAL A 225 11.12 -5.18 48.01
CA VAL A 225 10.17 -4.09 47.71
C VAL A 225 10.06 -3.82 46.20
N ALA A 226 11.13 -4.04 45.42
CA ALA A 226 11.10 -4.00 43.97
C ALA A 226 10.36 -5.21 43.36
N ALA A 227 10.40 -6.38 44.01
CA ALA A 227 9.57 -7.53 43.64
C ALA A 227 8.07 -7.25 43.94
N ASP A 228 7.76 -6.66 45.10
CA ASP A 228 6.42 -6.17 45.43
C ASP A 228 5.95 -5.09 44.44
N ALA A 229 6.86 -4.29 43.88
CA ALA A 229 6.54 -3.33 42.82
C ALA A 229 6.14 -4.00 41.50
N THR A 230 6.58 -5.23 41.22
CA THR A 230 6.06 -6.05 40.11
C THR A 230 4.65 -6.57 40.39
N ASP A 231 4.33 -6.95 41.63
CA ASP A 231 2.99 -7.42 42.00
C ASP A 231 1.99 -6.25 42.10
N ILE A 232 2.39 -5.12 42.67
CA ILE A 232 1.66 -3.84 42.59
C ILE A 232 1.54 -3.39 41.13
N GLY A 233 2.58 -3.59 40.31
CA GLY A 233 2.54 -3.35 38.87
C GLY A 233 1.55 -4.25 38.14
N ALA A 234 1.41 -5.52 38.54
CA ALA A 234 0.40 -6.43 38.02
C ALA A 234 -1.01 -6.01 38.45
N VAL A 235 -1.22 -5.66 39.72
CA VAL A 235 -2.49 -5.11 40.24
C VAL A 235 -2.86 -3.79 39.54
N ALA A 236 -1.89 -2.90 39.30
CA ALA A 236 -2.09 -1.65 38.59
C ALA A 236 -2.30 -1.85 37.08
N ALA A 237 -1.66 -2.82 36.44
CA ALA A 237 -1.97 -3.25 35.07
C ALA A 237 -3.38 -3.84 34.98
N LYS A 238 -3.90 -4.40 36.07
CA LYS A 238 -5.29 -4.83 36.25
C LYS A 238 -6.24 -3.70 36.70
N ALA A 239 -5.82 -2.43 36.69
CA ALA A 239 -6.69 -1.30 37.07
C ALA A 239 -7.98 -1.20 36.23
N THR A 240 -8.01 -1.68 34.99
CA THR A 240 -9.25 -1.75 34.20
C THR A 240 -10.19 -2.86 34.68
N GLU A 241 -9.67 -4.03 35.04
CA GLU A 241 -10.47 -5.15 35.60
C GLU A 241 -10.93 -4.85 37.04
N ILE A 242 -10.06 -4.27 37.86
CA ILE A 242 -10.40 -3.78 39.20
C ILE A 242 -11.38 -2.61 39.12
N GLY A 243 -11.20 -1.68 38.18
CA GLY A 243 -12.14 -0.59 37.92
C GLY A 243 -13.51 -1.10 37.48
N ARG A 244 -13.56 -2.19 36.70
CA ARG A 244 -14.81 -2.89 36.35
C ARG A 244 -15.48 -3.58 37.54
N LEU A 245 -14.74 -4.04 38.54
CA LEU A 245 -15.29 -4.60 39.79
C LEU A 245 -15.67 -3.51 40.83
N GLY A 246 -15.07 -2.33 40.73
CA GLY A 246 -15.28 -1.19 41.61
C GLY A 246 -16.35 -0.19 41.16
N THR A 247 -17.05 -0.43 40.03
CA THR A 247 -18.20 0.40 39.66
C THR A 247 -19.36 0.16 40.63
N THR A 248 -20.24 1.15 40.83
CA THR A 248 -21.44 0.98 41.67
C THR A 248 -22.30 -0.19 41.20
N ASP A 249 -22.40 -0.39 39.90
CA ASP A 249 -23.16 -1.50 39.30
C ASP A 249 -22.50 -2.85 39.60
N ALA A 250 -21.18 -3.00 39.42
CA ALA A 250 -20.50 -4.26 39.72
C ALA A 250 -20.44 -4.56 41.22
N ILE A 251 -20.36 -3.54 42.08
CA ILE A 251 -20.52 -3.69 43.54
C ILE A 251 -21.95 -4.15 43.86
N ALA A 252 -22.97 -3.63 43.17
CA ALA A 252 -24.36 -4.05 43.36
C ALA A 252 -24.62 -5.47 42.82
N ASP A 253 -24.02 -5.84 41.70
CA ASP A 253 -24.03 -7.20 41.14
C ASP A 253 -23.34 -8.17 42.09
N MET A 254 -22.14 -7.85 42.60
CA MET A 254 -21.46 -8.66 43.61
C MET A 254 -22.25 -8.76 44.92
N ASN A 255 -22.94 -7.71 45.34
CA ASN A 255 -23.82 -7.75 46.51
C ASN A 255 -25.07 -8.61 46.25
N THR A 256 -25.55 -8.68 45.00
CA THR A 256 -26.64 -9.56 44.57
C THR A 256 -26.19 -11.01 44.52
N LEU A 257 -25.03 -11.29 43.91
CA LEU A 257 -24.37 -12.61 43.91
C LEU A 257 -24.01 -13.08 45.32
N GLY A 258 -23.70 -12.16 46.23
CA GLY A 258 -23.37 -12.44 47.63
C GLY A 258 -24.58 -12.66 48.55
N THR A 259 -25.82 -12.56 48.05
CA THR A 259 -27.01 -12.92 48.85
C THR A 259 -27.05 -14.43 49.10
N ALA A 260 -27.52 -14.85 50.28
CA ALA A 260 -27.48 -16.26 50.67
C ALA A 260 -28.23 -17.19 49.69
N ASP A 261 -29.33 -16.70 49.10
CA ASP A 261 -30.11 -17.44 48.11
C ASP A 261 -29.31 -17.59 46.81
N VAL A 262 -28.72 -16.52 46.27
CA VAL A 262 -27.91 -16.58 45.04
C VAL A 262 -26.61 -17.36 45.25
N VAL A 263 -25.97 -17.28 46.42
CA VAL A 263 -24.82 -18.15 46.77
C VAL A 263 -25.25 -19.61 46.83
N THR A 264 -26.46 -19.92 47.30
CA THR A 264 -27.00 -21.29 47.32
C THR A 264 -27.26 -21.80 45.91
N ASP A 265 -27.89 -21.00 45.05
CA ASP A 265 -28.12 -21.32 43.64
C ASP A 265 -26.80 -21.45 42.86
N MET A 266 -25.82 -20.58 43.11
CA MET A 266 -24.45 -20.70 42.56
C MET A 266 -23.74 -21.96 43.02
N ASN A 267 -23.97 -22.41 44.25
CA ASN A 267 -23.39 -23.65 44.78
C ASN A 267 -24.08 -24.89 44.16
N VAL A 268 -25.37 -24.80 43.80
CA VAL A 268 -26.07 -25.82 42.99
C VAL A 268 -25.53 -25.84 41.55
N LEU A 269 -25.40 -24.67 40.91
CA LEU A 269 -24.78 -24.50 39.59
C LEU A 269 -23.34 -25.01 39.54
N GLY A 270 -22.59 -24.89 40.65
CA GLY A 270 -21.22 -25.40 40.81
C GLY A 270 -21.10 -26.89 41.12
N THR A 271 -22.20 -27.64 41.28
CA THR A 271 -22.13 -29.10 41.43
C THR A 271 -21.65 -29.76 40.14
N ALA A 272 -20.87 -30.83 40.25
CA ALA A 272 -20.24 -31.48 39.09
C ALA A 272 -21.25 -31.94 38.03
N ASP A 273 -22.44 -32.40 38.45
CA ASP A 273 -23.51 -32.81 37.55
C ASP A 273 -24.08 -31.61 36.79
N VAL A 274 -24.40 -30.50 37.48
CA VAL A 274 -24.92 -29.28 36.83
C VAL A 274 -23.86 -28.60 35.95
N VAL A 275 -22.58 -28.63 36.32
CA VAL A 275 -21.48 -28.16 35.45
C VAL A 275 -21.33 -29.07 34.22
N SER A 276 -21.53 -30.38 34.34
CA SER A 276 -21.53 -31.32 33.21
C SER A 276 -22.71 -31.07 32.27
N ASP A 277 -23.91 -30.84 32.81
CA ASP A 277 -25.09 -30.49 32.03
C ASP A 277 -24.93 -29.13 31.34
N MET A 278 -24.39 -28.11 32.03
CA MET A 278 -24.06 -26.81 31.44
C MET A 278 -22.99 -26.91 30.35
N ASN A 279 -21.95 -27.73 30.51
CA ASN A 279 -20.96 -27.98 29.46
C ASN A 279 -21.60 -28.66 28.25
N THR A 280 -22.54 -29.59 28.47
CA THR A 280 -23.28 -30.28 27.40
C THR A 280 -24.17 -29.28 26.64
N LEU A 281 -24.90 -28.43 27.37
CA LEU A 281 -25.75 -27.38 26.83
C LEU A 281 -24.96 -26.26 26.13
N GLY A 282 -23.73 -26.01 26.57
CA GLY A 282 -22.79 -25.06 25.98
C GLY A 282 -21.96 -25.59 24.80
N THR A 283 -22.14 -26.85 24.39
CA THR A 283 -21.53 -27.36 23.16
C THR A 283 -22.06 -26.60 21.95
N ALA A 284 -21.21 -26.41 20.92
CA ALA A 284 -21.61 -25.69 19.71
C ALA A 284 -22.85 -26.31 19.03
N ASP A 285 -22.98 -27.64 19.09
CA ASP A 285 -24.13 -28.37 18.57
C ASP A 285 -25.40 -28.08 19.38
N ALA A 286 -25.36 -28.17 20.72
CA ALA A 286 -26.51 -27.85 21.58
C ALA A 286 -26.91 -26.36 21.51
N VAL A 287 -25.94 -25.44 21.38
CA VAL A 287 -26.21 -24.01 21.17
C VAL A 287 -26.79 -23.76 19.77
N SER A 288 -26.35 -24.49 18.75
CA SER A 288 -26.96 -24.47 17.41
C SER A 288 -28.40 -24.99 17.46
N ASP A 289 -28.66 -26.10 18.15
CA ASP A 289 -30.00 -26.67 18.32
C ASP A 289 -30.92 -25.73 19.12
N MET A 290 -30.42 -25.02 20.14
CA MET A 290 -31.18 -23.98 20.85
C MET A 290 -31.47 -22.75 19.98
N ASN A 291 -30.53 -22.31 19.13
CA ASN A 291 -30.80 -21.27 18.14
C ASN A 291 -31.84 -21.75 17.10
N THR A 292 -31.81 -23.03 16.75
CA THR A 292 -32.83 -23.66 15.89
C THR A 292 -34.18 -23.71 16.61
N LEU A 293 -34.22 -23.99 17.92
CA LEU A 293 -35.44 -23.96 18.72
C LEU A 293 -36.03 -22.54 18.86
N ALA A 294 -35.17 -21.52 18.97
CA ALA A 294 -35.58 -20.12 18.95
C ALA A 294 -36.14 -19.68 17.57
N ALA A 295 -35.63 -20.25 16.48
CA ALA A 295 -36.21 -20.08 15.14
C ALA A 295 -37.54 -20.85 15.00
N ILE A 296 -37.61 -22.09 15.49
CA ILE A 296 -38.82 -22.94 15.53
C ILE A 296 -39.96 -22.30 16.35
N ALA A 297 -39.71 -21.26 17.15
CA ALA A 297 -40.78 -20.48 17.77
C ALA A 297 -41.72 -19.80 16.75
N SER A 298 -41.24 -19.42 15.55
CA SER A 298 -42.14 -19.00 14.46
C SER A 298 -42.96 -20.17 13.92
N ASP A 299 -42.33 -21.33 13.80
CA ASP A 299 -42.92 -22.53 13.18
C ASP A 299 -43.96 -23.17 14.12
N ILE A 300 -43.75 -23.15 15.43
CA ILE A 300 -44.76 -23.53 16.43
C ILE A 300 -45.95 -22.57 16.39
N THR A 301 -45.70 -21.28 16.15
CA THR A 301 -46.78 -20.29 15.98
C THR A 301 -47.52 -20.50 14.64
N ALA A 302 -46.83 -20.94 13.59
CA ALA A 302 -47.43 -21.35 12.32
C ALA A 302 -48.28 -22.63 12.47
N VAL A 303 -47.76 -23.68 13.12
CA VAL A 303 -48.51 -24.91 13.41
C VAL A 303 -49.71 -24.65 14.33
N ALA A 304 -49.61 -23.67 15.24
CA ALA A 304 -50.75 -23.21 16.04
C ALA A 304 -51.80 -22.43 15.21
N ALA A 305 -51.42 -21.82 14.09
CA ALA A 305 -52.35 -21.25 13.11
C ALA A 305 -52.97 -22.34 12.21
N ASP A 306 -52.16 -23.29 11.73
CA ASP A 306 -52.58 -24.47 10.95
C ASP A 306 -53.59 -25.34 11.69
N ALA A 307 -53.59 -25.33 13.03
CA ALA A 307 -54.63 -25.98 13.83
C ALA A 307 -56.06 -25.48 13.49
N THR A 308 -56.19 -24.24 13.02
CA THR A 308 -57.45 -23.67 12.52
C THR A 308 -57.84 -24.26 11.17
N ASP A 309 -56.87 -24.45 10.27
CA ASP A 309 -57.10 -25.03 8.94
C ASP A 309 -57.33 -26.54 8.99
N ILE A 310 -56.61 -27.26 9.85
CA ILE A 310 -56.92 -28.66 10.20
C ILE A 310 -58.33 -28.75 10.82
N GLY A 311 -58.71 -27.79 11.67
CA GLY A 311 -60.06 -27.67 12.19
C GLY A 311 -61.12 -27.43 11.10
N ALA A 312 -60.80 -26.62 10.08
CA ALA A 312 -61.67 -26.38 8.93
C ALA A 312 -61.81 -27.63 8.05
N VAL A 313 -60.70 -28.34 7.76
CA VAL A 313 -60.68 -29.62 7.03
C VAL A 313 -61.46 -30.70 7.80
N ALA A 314 -61.31 -30.79 9.12
CA ALA A 314 -62.12 -31.68 9.97
C ALA A 314 -63.61 -31.28 9.97
N GLY A 315 -63.91 -29.98 9.93
CA GLY A 315 -65.28 -29.46 9.72
C GLY A 315 -65.88 -29.81 8.36
N LYS A 316 -65.04 -30.19 7.38
CA LYS A 316 -65.41 -30.70 6.05
C LYS A 316 -65.44 -32.23 5.96
N ALA A 317 -65.46 -32.95 7.09
CA ALA A 317 -65.54 -34.41 7.12
C ALA A 317 -66.73 -35.00 6.30
N THR A 318 -67.82 -34.24 6.13
CA THR A 318 -68.95 -34.67 5.26
C THR A 318 -68.60 -34.57 3.78
N GLU A 319 -68.02 -33.46 3.31
CA GLU A 319 -67.55 -33.35 1.92
C GLU A 319 -66.39 -34.30 1.61
N ILE A 320 -65.43 -34.46 2.54
CA ILE A 320 -64.33 -35.43 2.43
C ILE A 320 -64.89 -36.86 2.42
N GLY A 321 -65.85 -37.18 3.29
CA GLY A 321 -66.53 -38.48 3.30
C GLY A 321 -67.31 -38.78 2.00
N ARG A 322 -67.82 -37.74 1.32
CA ARG A 322 -68.44 -37.88 -0.01
C ARG A 322 -67.44 -38.12 -1.13
N LEU A 323 -66.23 -37.57 -1.05
CA LEU A 323 -65.15 -37.82 -2.02
C LEU A 323 -64.41 -39.14 -1.74
N GLY A 324 -64.42 -39.60 -0.49
CA GLY A 324 -63.78 -40.84 -0.04
C GLY A 324 -64.66 -42.09 -0.09
N THR A 325 -65.88 -42.04 -0.65
CA THR A 325 -66.63 -43.28 -0.91
C THR A 325 -65.96 -44.07 -2.04
N ALA A 326 -66.08 -45.40 -2.02
CA ALA A 326 -65.51 -46.24 -3.07
C ALA A 326 -66.03 -45.85 -4.47
N ASP A 327 -67.30 -45.46 -4.57
CA ASP A 327 -67.91 -45.00 -5.81
C ASP A 327 -67.33 -43.67 -6.29
N ALA A 328 -67.19 -42.67 -5.41
CA ALA A 328 -66.59 -41.38 -5.78
C ALA A 328 -65.10 -41.49 -6.13
N VAL A 329 -64.37 -42.39 -5.46
CA VAL A 329 -62.98 -42.71 -5.81
C VAL A 329 -62.89 -43.48 -7.13
N ALA A 330 -63.87 -44.33 -7.46
CA ALA A 330 -63.95 -45.01 -8.75
C ALA A 330 -64.29 -44.03 -9.89
N ASP A 331 -65.22 -43.11 -9.69
CA ASP A 331 -65.53 -42.03 -10.64
C ASP A 331 -64.32 -41.11 -10.86
N LEU A 332 -63.60 -40.75 -9.78
CA LEU A 332 -62.32 -40.03 -9.89
C LEU A 332 -61.23 -40.84 -10.59
N ALA A 333 -61.19 -42.16 -10.40
CA ALA A 333 -60.23 -43.03 -11.10
C ALA A 333 -60.55 -43.12 -12.60
N ILE A 334 -61.83 -43.08 -13.00
CA ILE A 334 -62.25 -42.95 -14.39
C ILE A 334 -61.82 -41.59 -14.95
N LEU A 335 -62.15 -40.48 -14.26
CA LEU A 335 -61.71 -39.13 -14.63
C LEU A 335 -60.19 -38.99 -14.73
N GLY A 336 -59.45 -39.73 -13.89
CA GLY A 336 -57.99 -39.73 -13.83
C GLY A 336 -57.30 -40.69 -14.78
N THR A 337 -58.03 -41.45 -15.61
CA THR A 337 -57.39 -42.24 -16.68
C THR A 337 -56.78 -41.33 -17.73
N ALA A 338 -55.62 -41.71 -18.29
CA ALA A 338 -54.88 -40.85 -19.21
C ALA A 338 -55.70 -40.40 -20.43
N ASP A 339 -56.56 -41.28 -20.96
CA ASP A 339 -57.44 -40.97 -22.08
C ASP A 339 -58.50 -39.93 -21.67
N VAL A 340 -59.19 -40.11 -20.53
CA VAL A 340 -60.19 -39.15 -20.04
C VAL A 340 -59.56 -37.81 -19.62
N VAL A 341 -58.35 -37.80 -19.04
CA VAL A 341 -57.61 -36.56 -18.76
C VAL A 341 -57.19 -35.87 -20.06
N THR A 342 -56.86 -36.62 -21.12
CA THR A 342 -56.53 -36.07 -22.43
C THR A 342 -57.76 -35.46 -23.10
N ASP A 343 -58.89 -36.16 -23.10
CA ASP A 343 -60.17 -35.66 -23.60
C ASP A 343 -60.65 -34.45 -22.80
N MET A 344 -60.51 -34.47 -21.47
CA MET A 344 -60.81 -33.31 -20.61
C MET A 344 -59.88 -32.13 -20.88
N ASN A 345 -58.59 -32.35 -21.15
CA ASN A 345 -57.68 -31.27 -21.56
C ASN A 345 -58.07 -30.68 -22.93
N VAL A 346 -58.53 -31.51 -23.88
CA VAL A 346 -59.08 -31.03 -25.16
C VAL A 346 -60.34 -30.20 -24.91
N LEU A 347 -61.31 -30.73 -24.15
CA LEU A 347 -62.55 -30.02 -23.79
C LEU A 347 -62.29 -28.73 -22.99
N ALA A 348 -61.21 -28.66 -22.22
CA ALA A 348 -60.82 -27.50 -21.42
C ALA A 348 -59.94 -26.48 -22.17
N THR A 349 -59.53 -26.74 -23.42
CA THR A 349 -58.88 -25.70 -24.23
C THR A 349 -59.85 -24.53 -24.46
N ALA A 350 -59.33 -23.30 -24.45
CA ALA A 350 -60.16 -22.10 -24.52
C ALA A 350 -61.05 -22.06 -25.75
N ASP A 351 -60.56 -22.58 -26.89
CA ASP A 351 -61.30 -22.67 -28.14
C ASP A 351 -62.48 -23.65 -28.00
N VAL A 352 -62.26 -24.87 -27.50
CA VAL A 352 -63.33 -25.87 -27.31
C VAL A 352 -64.34 -25.44 -26.23
N VAL A 353 -63.91 -24.79 -25.16
CA VAL A 353 -64.84 -24.21 -24.16
C VAL A 353 -65.68 -23.08 -24.79
N THR A 354 -65.09 -22.28 -25.67
CA THR A 354 -65.80 -21.20 -26.39
C THR A 354 -66.81 -21.79 -27.37
N ASP A 355 -66.41 -22.81 -28.15
CA ASP A 355 -67.28 -23.53 -29.07
C ASP A 355 -68.43 -24.24 -28.33
N MET A 356 -68.16 -24.87 -27.17
CA MET A 356 -69.18 -25.46 -26.30
C MET A 356 -70.14 -24.40 -25.74
N ASN A 357 -69.66 -23.22 -25.38
CA ASN A 357 -70.53 -22.10 -24.97
C ASN A 357 -71.40 -21.61 -26.12
N VAL A 358 -70.86 -21.54 -27.35
CA VAL A 358 -71.63 -21.22 -28.56
C VAL A 358 -72.72 -22.28 -28.80
N LEU A 359 -72.36 -23.57 -28.77
CA LEU A 359 -73.30 -24.69 -28.89
C LEU A 359 -74.37 -24.71 -27.79
N ALA A 360 -74.05 -24.22 -26.60
CA ALA A 360 -74.98 -24.14 -25.46
C ALA A 360 -75.87 -22.88 -25.47
N THR A 361 -75.69 -21.95 -26.41
CA THR A 361 -76.61 -20.81 -26.55
C THR A 361 -78.00 -21.28 -26.99
N ALA A 362 -79.06 -20.64 -26.48
CA ALA A 362 -80.43 -21.05 -26.76
C ALA A 362 -80.78 -21.05 -28.26
N ASP A 363 -80.18 -20.15 -29.02
CA ASP A 363 -80.35 -20.07 -30.48
C ASP A 363 -79.71 -21.28 -31.15
N VAL A 364 -78.44 -21.61 -30.85
CA VAL A 364 -77.77 -22.78 -31.44
C VAL A 364 -78.40 -24.11 -31.01
N VAL A 365 -78.86 -24.23 -29.76
CA VAL A 365 -79.63 -25.41 -29.30
C VAL A 365 -80.97 -25.52 -30.05
N THR A 366 -81.60 -24.38 -30.38
CA THR A 366 -82.83 -24.35 -31.19
C THR A 366 -82.55 -24.74 -32.64
N ASP A 367 -81.48 -24.22 -33.23
CA ASP A 367 -81.03 -24.58 -34.59
C ASP A 367 -80.62 -26.05 -34.67
N MET A 368 -79.95 -26.61 -33.66
CA MET A 368 -79.67 -28.04 -33.56
C MET A 368 -80.94 -28.89 -33.45
N ASN A 369 -81.97 -28.42 -32.75
CA ASN A 369 -83.28 -29.07 -32.73
C ASN A 369 -83.98 -29.00 -34.11
N VAL A 370 -83.85 -27.89 -34.83
CA VAL A 370 -84.33 -27.76 -36.22
C VAL A 370 -83.57 -28.74 -37.13
N LEU A 371 -82.25 -28.82 -37.00
CA LEU A 371 -81.39 -29.74 -37.75
C LEU A 371 -81.71 -31.22 -37.44
N ALA A 372 -82.15 -31.52 -36.23
CA ALA A 372 -82.59 -32.86 -35.80
C ALA A 372 -84.03 -33.20 -36.24
N THR A 373 -84.78 -32.28 -36.86
CA THR A 373 -86.12 -32.57 -37.37
C THR A 373 -86.03 -33.55 -38.54
N ALA A 374 -86.91 -34.56 -38.59
CA ALA A 374 -86.84 -35.64 -39.58
C ALA A 374 -86.77 -35.17 -41.04
N ASP A 375 -87.46 -34.07 -41.39
CA ASP A 375 -87.42 -33.48 -42.72
C ASP A 375 -86.03 -32.90 -43.03
N VAL A 376 -85.44 -32.14 -42.10
CA VAL A 376 -84.10 -31.55 -42.26
C VAL A 376 -83.01 -32.64 -42.29
N VAL A 377 -83.14 -33.70 -41.48
CA VAL A 377 -82.26 -34.88 -41.55
C VAL A 377 -82.42 -35.61 -42.89
N THR A 378 -83.61 -35.59 -43.50
CA THR A 378 -83.85 -36.16 -44.83
C THR A 378 -83.21 -35.30 -45.92
N ASP A 379 -83.36 -33.98 -45.87
CA ASP A 379 -82.72 -33.04 -46.79
C ASP A 379 -81.18 -33.07 -46.66
N MET A 380 -80.65 -33.20 -45.44
CA MET A 380 -79.22 -33.44 -45.19
C MET A 380 -78.75 -34.77 -45.77
N ASN A 381 -79.54 -35.85 -45.68
CA ASN A 381 -79.23 -37.11 -46.35
C ASN A 381 -79.24 -36.99 -47.88
N VAL A 382 -80.09 -36.12 -48.45
CA VAL A 382 -80.08 -35.81 -49.89
C VAL A 382 -78.82 -35.03 -50.27
N LEU A 383 -78.46 -33.98 -49.51
CA LEU A 383 -77.21 -33.24 -49.69
C LEU A 383 -75.95 -34.11 -49.51
N ALA A 384 -76.02 -35.13 -48.66
CA ALA A 384 -74.96 -36.10 -48.42
C ALA A 384 -74.91 -37.24 -49.46
N THR A 385 -75.80 -37.27 -50.47
CA THR A 385 -75.66 -38.23 -51.58
C THR A 385 -74.41 -37.91 -52.41
N ALA A 386 -73.69 -38.94 -52.84
CA ALA A 386 -72.39 -38.78 -53.51
C ALA A 386 -72.46 -37.88 -54.75
N ASP A 387 -73.55 -37.93 -55.52
CA ASP A 387 -73.74 -37.09 -56.70
C ASP A 387 -73.86 -35.60 -56.30
N VAL A 388 -74.70 -35.28 -55.31
CA VAL A 388 -74.89 -33.90 -54.82
C VAL A 388 -73.64 -33.36 -54.14
N VAL A 389 -72.91 -34.20 -53.39
CA VAL A 389 -71.59 -33.84 -52.84
C VAL A 389 -70.57 -33.59 -53.95
N THR A 390 -70.61 -34.36 -55.05
CA THR A 390 -69.72 -34.16 -56.20
C THR A 390 -70.02 -32.84 -56.92
N ASP A 391 -71.29 -32.53 -57.16
CA ASP A 391 -71.72 -31.26 -57.76
C ASP A 391 -71.37 -30.06 -56.86
N MET A 392 -71.59 -30.17 -55.54
CA MET A 392 -71.15 -29.14 -54.58
C MET A 392 -69.62 -28.99 -54.55
N ASN A 393 -68.86 -30.07 -54.69
CA ASN A 393 -67.40 -30.03 -54.74
C ASN A 393 -66.88 -29.39 -56.04
N VAL A 394 -67.61 -29.53 -57.16
CA VAL A 394 -67.34 -28.79 -58.41
C VAL A 394 -67.63 -27.30 -58.22
N LEU A 395 -68.80 -26.95 -57.69
CA LEU A 395 -69.20 -25.55 -57.38
C LEU A 395 -68.27 -24.88 -56.36
N GLY A 396 -67.70 -25.65 -55.45
CA GLY A 396 -66.74 -25.20 -54.43
C GLY A 396 -65.29 -25.15 -54.88
N THR A 397 -64.95 -25.52 -56.12
CA THR A 397 -63.58 -25.35 -56.62
C THR A 397 -63.21 -23.87 -56.70
N ALA A 398 -61.97 -23.52 -56.32
CA ALA A 398 -61.52 -22.14 -56.22
C ALA A 398 -61.67 -21.35 -57.53
N ASP A 399 -61.56 -22.02 -58.68
CA ASP A 399 -61.79 -21.42 -60.01
C ASP A 399 -63.28 -21.08 -60.20
N VAL A 400 -64.20 -22.02 -59.96
CA VAL A 400 -65.65 -21.79 -60.10
C VAL A 400 -66.17 -20.78 -59.07
N VAL A 401 -65.62 -20.76 -57.86
CA VAL A 401 -65.92 -19.72 -56.85
C VAL A 401 -65.36 -18.36 -57.26
N SER A 402 -64.17 -18.31 -57.85
CA SER A 402 -63.59 -17.06 -58.39
C SER A 402 -64.42 -16.53 -59.55
N ASP A 403 -64.83 -17.40 -60.48
CA ASP A 403 -65.69 -17.05 -61.61
C ASP A 403 -67.07 -16.53 -61.12
N MET A 404 -67.70 -17.21 -60.15
CA MET A 404 -68.95 -16.73 -59.53
C MET A 404 -68.76 -15.40 -58.79
N ASN A 405 -67.64 -15.19 -58.11
CA ASN A 405 -67.33 -13.93 -57.44
C ASN A 405 -67.10 -12.79 -58.46
N VAL A 406 -66.44 -13.07 -59.58
CA VAL A 406 -66.29 -12.13 -60.70
C VAL A 406 -67.66 -11.78 -61.30
N LEU A 407 -68.49 -12.79 -61.63
CA LEU A 407 -69.88 -12.61 -62.09
C LEU A 407 -70.76 -11.81 -61.11
N GLY A 408 -70.49 -11.91 -59.80
CA GLY A 408 -71.18 -11.19 -58.74
C GLY A 408 -70.63 -9.78 -58.43
N THR A 409 -69.49 -9.38 -59.00
CA THR A 409 -68.95 -8.03 -58.75
C THR A 409 -69.85 -6.94 -59.33
N ALA A 410 -69.96 -5.82 -58.62
CA ALA A 410 -70.81 -4.70 -59.03
C ALA A 410 -70.44 -4.15 -60.42
N ASP A 411 -69.15 -4.21 -60.78
CA ASP A 411 -68.67 -3.79 -62.09
C ASP A 411 -69.14 -4.75 -63.20
N VAL A 412 -69.04 -6.07 -63.01
CA VAL A 412 -69.52 -7.06 -64.01
C VAL A 412 -71.05 -7.07 -64.11
N VAL A 413 -71.76 -6.85 -62.99
CA VAL A 413 -73.23 -6.66 -63.00
C VAL A 413 -73.61 -5.33 -63.68
N SER A 414 -72.82 -4.28 -63.49
CA SER A 414 -72.96 -3.02 -64.22
C SER A 414 -72.68 -3.21 -65.72
N ASP A 415 -71.67 -4.01 -66.08
CA ASP A 415 -71.32 -4.32 -67.47
C ASP A 415 -72.38 -5.19 -68.17
N MET A 416 -73.04 -6.10 -67.45
CA MET A 416 -74.22 -6.80 -67.97
C MET A 416 -75.40 -5.84 -68.20
N ASN A 417 -75.58 -4.85 -67.32
CA ASN A 417 -76.60 -3.80 -67.50
C ASN A 417 -76.24 -2.82 -68.64
N THR A 418 -74.96 -2.47 -68.83
CA THR A 418 -74.54 -1.63 -69.97
C THR A 418 -74.56 -2.43 -71.28
N LEU A 419 -74.28 -3.74 -71.28
CA LEU A 419 -74.46 -4.59 -72.47
C LEU A 419 -75.93 -4.66 -72.90
N ALA A 420 -76.87 -4.69 -71.93
CA ALA A 420 -78.30 -4.54 -72.21
C ALA A 420 -78.66 -3.14 -72.74
N ALA A 421 -77.95 -2.08 -72.34
CA ALA A 421 -78.10 -0.74 -72.90
C ALA A 421 -77.47 -0.57 -74.30
N VAL A 422 -76.35 -1.23 -74.58
CA VAL A 422 -75.70 -1.25 -75.91
C VAL A 422 -76.60 -1.92 -76.97
N ALA A 423 -77.47 -2.86 -76.57
CA ALA A 423 -78.51 -3.38 -77.44
C ALA A 423 -79.55 -2.30 -77.86
N SER A 424 -79.75 -1.28 -77.03
CA SER A 424 -80.52 -0.06 -77.36
C SER A 424 -79.71 0.87 -78.27
N ASP A 425 -78.40 1.04 -78.04
CA ASP A 425 -77.55 1.91 -78.87
C ASP A 425 -77.31 1.36 -80.29
N ILE A 426 -77.37 0.04 -80.48
CA ILE A 426 -77.39 -0.57 -81.83
C ILE A 426 -78.64 -0.12 -82.63
N SER A 427 -79.73 0.22 -81.95
CA SER A 427 -80.91 0.85 -82.58
C SER A 427 -80.67 2.32 -82.96
N SER A 428 -79.80 3.04 -82.22
CA SER A 428 -79.49 4.46 -82.51
C SER A 428 -78.49 4.63 -83.66
N VAL A 429 -77.56 3.69 -83.88
CA VAL A 429 -76.66 3.71 -85.05
C VAL A 429 -77.43 3.64 -86.38
N ALA A 430 -78.63 3.05 -86.39
CA ALA A 430 -79.52 3.03 -87.56
C ALA A 430 -80.16 4.40 -87.89
N SER A 431 -80.04 5.41 -87.02
CA SER A 431 -80.68 6.74 -87.19
C SER A 431 -79.88 7.77 -88.00
N GLN A 432 -78.64 7.46 -88.42
CA GLN A 432 -77.82 8.39 -89.22
C GLN A 432 -78.22 8.50 -90.71
N ALA A 433 -79.17 7.67 -91.17
CA ALA A 433 -79.62 7.66 -92.56
C ALA A 433 -81.14 7.87 -92.63
N ILE A 434 -81.58 8.98 -93.20
CA ILE A 434 -82.99 9.34 -93.30
C ILE A 434 -83.66 8.53 -94.41
N GLY A 435 -84.77 7.84 -94.10
CA GLY A 435 -85.53 7.07 -95.09
C GLY A 435 -86.43 7.96 -95.93
N TYR A 436 -86.38 7.81 -97.25
CA TYR A 436 -87.24 8.52 -98.21
C TYR A 436 -87.81 7.57 -99.27
N THR A 437 -88.91 8.00 -99.90
CA THR A 437 -89.45 7.40 -101.13
C THR A 437 -88.94 8.18 -102.34
N TRP A 438 -88.47 7.50 -103.37
CA TRP A 438 -87.97 8.13 -104.59
C TRP A 438 -89.13 8.53 -105.53
N SER A 439 -89.16 9.79 -105.98
CA SER A 439 -90.05 10.23 -107.08
C SER A 439 -89.27 10.47 -108.36
N SER A 440 -89.80 9.97 -109.49
CA SER A 440 -89.22 10.20 -110.82
C SER A 440 -89.62 11.54 -111.45
N SER A 441 -90.35 12.39 -110.72
CA SER A 441 -90.65 13.77 -111.16
C SER A 441 -89.39 14.63 -111.09
N THR A 442 -89.13 15.45 -112.10
CA THR A 442 -88.00 16.40 -112.10
C THR A 442 -88.42 17.85 -111.81
N THR A 443 -89.69 18.09 -111.49
CA THR A 443 -90.19 19.43 -111.14
C THR A 443 -89.67 19.85 -109.76
N MET A 444 -88.99 20.99 -109.69
CA MET A 444 -88.49 21.54 -108.43
C MET A 444 -89.59 22.29 -107.68
N ALA A 445 -90.22 21.59 -106.75
CA ALA A 445 -91.31 22.01 -105.87
C ALA A 445 -91.42 20.97 -104.73
N ASP A 446 -92.42 21.11 -103.86
CA ASP A 446 -92.80 20.12 -102.84
C ASP A 446 -92.85 18.68 -103.43
N PRO A 447 -92.00 17.75 -102.94
CA PRO A 447 -91.94 16.36 -103.40
C PRO A 447 -93.11 15.51 -102.92
N GLY A 448 -93.82 15.93 -101.86
CA GLY A 448 -94.85 15.19 -101.14
C GLY A 448 -94.28 14.40 -99.96
N SER A 449 -95.10 14.26 -98.91
CA SER A 449 -94.72 13.63 -97.63
C SER A 449 -93.81 12.41 -97.77
N GLY A 450 -92.66 12.42 -97.10
CA GLY A 450 -91.73 11.28 -97.06
C GLY A 450 -91.02 10.99 -98.39
N THR A 451 -90.97 11.94 -99.32
CA THR A 451 -90.46 11.76 -100.69
C THR A 451 -89.23 12.63 -100.98
N LEU A 452 -88.31 12.14 -101.80
CA LEU A 452 -87.25 12.96 -102.40
C LEU A 452 -87.17 12.80 -103.92
N ARG A 453 -86.63 13.81 -104.61
CA ARG A 453 -86.42 13.81 -106.06
C ARG A 453 -85.31 14.75 -106.53
N PHE A 454 -84.76 14.47 -107.70
CA PHE A 454 -83.76 15.32 -108.37
C PHE A 454 -84.42 16.21 -109.41
N ASN A 455 -83.88 17.42 -109.61
CA ASN A 455 -84.36 18.35 -110.64
C ASN A 455 -84.01 17.93 -112.09
N ALA A 456 -83.25 16.86 -112.28
CA ALA A 456 -82.82 16.34 -113.56
C ALA A 456 -82.49 14.83 -113.45
N ALA A 457 -81.97 14.24 -114.53
CA ALA A 457 -81.34 12.92 -114.44
C ALA A 457 -80.14 12.94 -113.47
N VAL A 458 -79.88 11.82 -112.78
CA VAL A 458 -78.91 11.72 -111.67
C VAL A 458 -77.55 12.37 -111.94
N GLY A 459 -76.92 12.05 -113.08
CA GLY A 459 -75.61 12.60 -113.49
C GLY A 459 -75.62 14.05 -113.99
N SER A 460 -76.74 14.77 -113.87
CA SER A 460 -76.87 16.20 -114.21
C SER A 460 -77.74 16.95 -113.21
N THR A 461 -77.96 16.37 -112.02
CA THR A 461 -78.72 16.99 -110.93
C THR A 461 -77.93 18.14 -110.34
N THR A 462 -78.57 19.31 -110.24
CA THR A 462 -78.02 20.51 -109.60
C THR A 462 -78.81 20.95 -108.37
N ALA A 463 -80.02 20.40 -108.19
CA ALA A 463 -80.81 20.60 -107.00
C ALA A 463 -81.65 19.35 -106.65
N ILE A 464 -81.83 19.11 -105.35
CA ILE A 464 -82.61 17.99 -104.80
C ILE A 464 -83.73 18.56 -103.96
N ALA A 465 -84.97 18.14 -104.21
CA ALA A 465 -86.10 18.40 -103.34
C ALA A 465 -86.25 17.23 -102.39
N ILE A 466 -86.19 17.51 -101.09
CA ILE A 466 -86.36 16.56 -99.99
C ILE A 466 -87.53 17.03 -99.14
N ASP A 467 -88.49 16.16 -98.85
CA ASP A 467 -89.58 16.43 -97.91
C ASP A 467 -89.04 16.60 -96.48
N ASP A 468 -89.68 17.46 -95.69
CA ASP A 468 -89.31 17.66 -94.29
C ASP A 468 -89.73 16.48 -93.38
N LEU A 469 -90.62 15.60 -93.87
CA LEU A 469 -90.93 14.32 -93.24
C LEU A 469 -90.12 13.19 -93.89
N ASP A 470 -89.74 12.19 -93.11
CA ASP A 470 -89.20 10.92 -93.62
C ASP A 470 -90.31 9.99 -94.15
N ASN A 471 -89.94 8.84 -94.74
CA ASN A 471 -90.90 7.88 -95.29
C ASN A 471 -91.76 7.14 -94.23
N ALA A 472 -91.45 7.31 -92.93
CA ALA A 472 -92.27 6.86 -91.82
C ALA A 472 -93.21 7.97 -91.29
N GLY A 473 -93.06 9.20 -91.78
CA GLY A 473 -93.87 10.37 -91.40
C GLY A 473 -93.32 11.16 -90.20
N ALA A 474 -92.05 10.97 -89.83
CA ALA A 474 -91.38 11.74 -88.78
C ALA A 474 -90.74 13.02 -89.33
N ASP A 475 -90.87 14.14 -88.61
CA ASP A 475 -90.24 15.42 -88.96
C ASP A 475 -88.73 15.36 -88.72
N VAL A 476 -87.99 15.57 -89.81
CA VAL A 476 -86.53 15.52 -89.91
C VAL A 476 -85.94 16.86 -90.37
N SER A 477 -86.77 17.89 -90.56
CA SER A 477 -86.34 19.25 -90.91
C SER A 477 -85.24 19.81 -90.00
N PRO A 478 -85.23 19.62 -88.65
CA PRO A 478 -84.21 20.23 -87.79
C PRO A 478 -82.80 19.67 -88.02
N PHE A 479 -82.68 18.47 -88.61
CA PHE A 479 -81.39 17.90 -88.97
C PHE A 479 -80.97 18.33 -90.38
N ILE A 480 -81.90 18.33 -91.35
CA ILE A 480 -81.62 18.66 -92.75
C ILE A 480 -81.12 20.10 -92.91
N ILE A 481 -81.69 21.05 -92.16
CA ILE A 481 -81.24 22.45 -92.18
C ILE A 481 -79.77 22.65 -91.75
N THR A 482 -79.18 21.71 -90.99
CA THR A 482 -77.76 21.79 -90.59
C THR A 482 -76.77 21.44 -91.71
N TRP A 483 -77.27 20.99 -92.87
CA TRP A 483 -76.43 20.45 -93.94
C TRP A 483 -75.65 21.52 -94.72
N ASP A 484 -75.74 22.80 -94.37
CA ASP A 484 -74.83 23.86 -94.85
C ASP A 484 -74.00 24.60 -93.79
N ASP A 485 -74.07 24.18 -92.51
CA ASP A 485 -73.38 24.78 -91.35
C ASP A 485 -71.85 24.69 -91.36
N SER A 486 -71.21 23.96 -92.27
CA SER A 486 -69.73 23.95 -92.33
C SER A 486 -69.17 25.29 -92.81
N THR A 487 -68.10 25.76 -92.18
CA THR A 487 -67.39 26.99 -92.58
C THR A 487 -66.63 26.85 -93.91
N ASN A 488 -66.47 25.62 -94.40
CA ASN A 488 -65.87 25.31 -95.70
C ASN A 488 -66.80 25.65 -96.89
N THR A 489 -66.23 25.82 -98.10
CA THR A 489 -67.00 26.06 -99.34
C THR A 489 -67.82 24.85 -99.77
N ASN A 490 -67.26 23.65 -99.62
CA ASN A 490 -67.99 22.39 -99.74
C ASN A 490 -68.51 22.02 -98.34
N LYS A 491 -69.82 21.95 -98.16
CA LYS A 491 -70.43 21.82 -96.83
C LYS A 491 -70.26 20.41 -96.27
N GLY A 492 -70.51 19.46 -97.15
CA GLY A 492 -70.42 18.04 -96.87
C GLY A 492 -70.75 17.21 -98.10
N THR A 493 -70.76 15.90 -97.89
CA THR A 493 -71.15 14.92 -98.91
C THR A 493 -72.50 14.32 -98.55
N LEU A 494 -73.42 14.28 -99.51
CA LEU A 494 -74.70 13.60 -99.43
C LEU A 494 -74.69 12.36 -100.30
N LEU A 495 -74.87 11.19 -99.68
CA LEU A 495 -75.09 9.91 -100.34
C LEU A 495 -76.59 9.58 -100.29
N ILE A 496 -77.19 9.36 -101.46
CA ILE A 496 -78.54 8.80 -101.58
C ILE A 496 -78.42 7.39 -102.15
N ARG A 497 -78.93 6.39 -101.43
CA ARG A 497 -78.72 4.97 -101.74
C ARG A 497 -80.03 4.19 -101.70
N LYS A 498 -80.25 3.29 -102.64
CA LYS A 498 -81.50 2.51 -102.73
C LYS A 498 -81.59 1.44 -101.63
N GLY A 499 -82.75 1.34 -100.98
CA GLY A 499 -83.06 0.30 -100.00
C GLY A 499 -82.99 -1.10 -100.63
N GLY A 500 -82.31 -2.03 -99.96
CA GLY A 500 -82.13 -3.41 -100.45
C GLY A 500 -81.21 -3.58 -101.67
N ALA A 501 -80.62 -2.51 -102.21
CA ALA A 501 -79.75 -2.58 -103.39
C ALA A 501 -78.50 -1.71 -103.21
N SER A 502 -77.50 -2.24 -102.50
CA SER A 502 -76.27 -1.52 -102.10
C SER A 502 -75.42 -0.96 -103.25
N THR A 503 -75.62 -1.44 -104.48
CA THR A 503 -74.93 -0.96 -105.69
C THR A 503 -75.64 0.18 -106.42
N THR A 504 -76.87 0.55 -106.02
CA THR A 504 -77.62 1.67 -106.61
C THR A 504 -77.56 2.90 -105.70
N PHE A 505 -76.88 3.94 -106.15
CA PHE A 505 -76.58 5.14 -105.35
C PHE A 505 -76.33 6.38 -106.21
N ALA A 506 -76.40 7.55 -105.57
CA ALA A 506 -75.94 8.83 -106.07
C ALA A 506 -75.22 9.61 -104.95
N ILE A 507 -74.06 10.17 -105.25
CA ILE A 507 -73.25 10.98 -104.34
C ILE A 507 -73.20 12.40 -104.88
N PHE A 508 -73.42 13.35 -103.98
CA PHE A 508 -73.46 14.78 -104.23
C PHE A 508 -72.59 15.51 -103.22
N THR A 509 -71.94 16.59 -103.63
CA THR A 509 -71.42 17.60 -102.70
C THR A 509 -72.52 18.62 -102.45
N VAL A 510 -72.87 18.85 -101.19
CA VAL A 510 -73.79 19.92 -100.79
C VAL A 510 -73.01 21.23 -100.75
N THR A 511 -73.53 22.25 -101.41
CA THR A 511 -72.91 23.58 -101.50
C THR A 511 -73.75 24.67 -100.83
N GLY A 512 -75.04 24.41 -100.57
CA GLY A 512 -75.93 25.24 -99.77
C GLY A 512 -77.34 24.66 -99.70
N LEU A 513 -78.19 25.21 -98.84
CA LEU A 513 -79.58 24.80 -98.66
C LEU A 513 -80.54 25.99 -98.88
N THR A 514 -81.80 25.69 -99.18
CA THR A 514 -82.91 26.66 -99.17
C THR A 514 -84.13 25.97 -98.57
N ASP A 515 -84.50 26.41 -97.38
CA ASP A 515 -85.67 25.95 -96.64
C ASP A 515 -86.95 26.50 -97.29
N ASN A 516 -87.92 25.62 -97.57
CA ASN A 516 -89.28 25.98 -97.95
C ASN A 516 -90.23 25.26 -96.99
N SER A 517 -91.36 25.89 -96.66
CA SER A 517 -92.36 25.30 -95.76
C SER A 517 -92.78 23.88 -96.18
N GLY A 518 -92.32 22.86 -95.45
CA GLY A 518 -92.64 21.44 -95.64
C GLY A 518 -91.64 20.66 -96.51
N TRP A 519 -90.65 21.32 -97.13
CA TRP A 519 -89.62 20.65 -97.91
C TRP A 519 -88.36 21.50 -98.14
N SER A 520 -87.20 20.87 -98.00
CA SER A 520 -85.89 21.49 -98.21
C SER A 520 -85.40 21.33 -99.66
N GLN A 521 -84.90 22.43 -100.24
CA GLN A 521 -84.16 22.45 -101.51
C GLN A 521 -82.65 22.45 -101.23
N LEU A 522 -81.96 21.37 -101.60
CA LEU A 522 -80.50 21.30 -101.54
C LEU A 522 -79.87 21.76 -102.85
N ALA A 523 -78.92 22.69 -102.79
CA ALA A 523 -78.04 23.03 -103.89
C ALA A 523 -76.84 22.06 -103.91
N VAL A 524 -76.69 21.32 -105.01
CA VAL A 524 -75.75 20.21 -105.09
C VAL A 524 -74.92 20.20 -106.36
N THR A 525 -73.75 19.56 -106.28
CA THR A 525 -72.97 19.13 -107.45
C THR A 525 -72.86 17.61 -107.45
N HIS A 526 -73.17 16.95 -108.57
CA HIS A 526 -72.99 15.51 -108.73
C HIS A 526 -71.51 15.11 -108.65
N VAL A 527 -71.22 14.04 -107.92
CA VAL A 527 -69.86 13.47 -107.76
C VAL A 527 -69.77 12.12 -108.46
N ALA A 528 -70.69 11.21 -108.16
CA ALA A 528 -70.73 9.86 -108.72
C ALA A 528 -72.11 9.24 -108.57
N SER A 529 -72.47 8.26 -109.41
CA SER A 529 -73.69 7.47 -109.24
C SER A 529 -73.59 6.11 -109.92
N GLY A 530 -74.28 5.11 -109.38
CA GLY A 530 -74.41 3.77 -109.93
C GLY A 530 -75.86 3.29 -109.93
N GLY A 531 -76.24 2.47 -110.91
CA GLY A 531 -77.61 1.98 -111.07
C GLY A 531 -78.61 3.05 -111.52
N SER A 532 -79.91 2.75 -111.37
CA SER A 532 -81.02 3.64 -111.70
C SER A 532 -82.08 3.59 -110.60
N PHE A 533 -82.66 4.74 -110.27
CA PHE A 533 -83.81 4.83 -109.36
C PHE A 533 -85.13 4.79 -110.14
N SER A 534 -86.08 4.01 -109.65
CA SER A 534 -87.44 3.86 -110.16
C SER A 534 -88.44 4.52 -109.22
N ASN A 535 -89.54 5.06 -109.75
CA ASN A 535 -90.57 5.70 -108.92
C ASN A 535 -91.08 4.75 -107.82
N SER A 536 -91.23 5.27 -106.60
CA SER A 536 -91.59 4.54 -105.38
C SER A 536 -90.53 3.56 -104.85
N ASP A 537 -89.29 3.61 -105.33
CA ASP A 537 -88.17 2.95 -104.64
C ASP A 537 -87.96 3.55 -103.25
N THR A 538 -87.71 2.72 -102.23
CA THR A 538 -87.17 3.21 -100.96
C THR A 538 -85.70 3.61 -101.13
N CYS A 539 -85.30 4.71 -100.51
CA CYS A 539 -83.94 5.20 -100.51
C CYS A 539 -83.58 5.79 -99.16
N PHE A 540 -82.28 5.90 -98.89
CA PHE A 540 -81.72 6.44 -97.66
C PHE A 540 -80.80 7.60 -98.02
N ALA A 541 -81.02 8.75 -97.39
CA ALA A 541 -80.20 9.95 -97.49
C ALA A 541 -79.26 10.04 -96.28
N GLU A 542 -77.96 10.07 -96.55
CA GLU A 542 -76.88 10.00 -95.56
C GLU A 542 -75.92 11.17 -95.81
N TYR A 543 -75.78 12.07 -94.83
CA TYR A 543 -75.01 13.31 -94.96
C TYR A 543 -73.81 13.34 -94.00
N SER A 544 -72.67 13.83 -94.50
CA SER A 544 -71.43 13.96 -93.72
C SER A 544 -70.81 15.36 -93.91
N ARG A 545 -70.69 16.11 -92.80
CA ARG A 545 -70.20 17.51 -92.72
C ARG A 545 -68.65 17.59 -92.68
N SER A 546 -68.07 18.67 -93.21
CA SER A 546 -66.62 18.97 -93.13
C SER A 546 -66.21 19.78 -91.87
N GLY A 547 -65.00 19.60 -91.31
CA GLY A 547 -64.54 20.11 -89.98
C GLY A 547 -63.35 21.11 -89.91
N ASP A 548 -62.55 21.07 -88.80
CA ASP A 548 -61.62 22.13 -88.25
C ASP A 548 -60.25 21.60 -87.62
N SER A 549 -59.52 22.32 -86.71
CA SER A 549 -58.08 22.02 -86.28
C SER A 549 -57.56 22.57 -84.88
N GLY A 550 -56.36 22.16 -84.34
CA GLY A 550 -55.71 22.64 -83.04
C GLY A 550 -54.31 22.05 -82.59
N THR A 551 -53.63 22.57 -81.52
CA THR A 551 -52.25 22.16 -80.96
C THR A 551 -51.97 22.49 -79.44
N GLY A 552 -50.78 22.19 -78.81
CA GLY A 552 -50.44 22.38 -77.34
C GLY A 552 -48.92 22.33 -76.86
N SER A 553 -48.58 22.39 -75.53
CA SER A 553 -47.18 22.47 -74.92
C SER A 553 -46.99 22.00 -73.41
N MET A 554 -45.84 22.29 -72.69
CA MET A 554 -45.32 21.61 -71.42
C MET A 554 -44.81 22.50 -70.19
N THR A 555 -43.91 22.03 -69.26
CA THR A 555 -43.80 22.45 -67.79
C THR A 555 -42.41 22.72 -67.06
N ASN A 556 -42.02 22.12 -65.88
CA ASN A 556 -41.12 22.72 -64.81
C ASN A 556 -40.43 21.80 -63.70
N PHE A 557 -39.56 22.34 -62.80
CA PHE A 557 -38.68 21.70 -61.76
C PHE A 557 -38.27 22.65 -60.55
N THR A 558 -37.76 22.19 -59.38
CA THR A 558 -37.43 23.06 -58.19
C THR A 558 -36.11 22.71 -57.43
N ALA A 559 -35.37 23.71 -56.93
CA ALA A 559 -34.12 23.59 -56.15
C ALA A 559 -34.16 24.36 -54.79
N ALA A 560 -33.51 23.81 -53.75
CA ALA A 560 -33.53 24.30 -52.36
C ALA A 560 -32.12 24.27 -51.70
N GLY A 561 -31.89 25.07 -50.66
CA GLY A 561 -30.61 25.19 -49.95
C GLY A 561 -30.75 25.42 -48.44
N ASP A 562 -29.63 25.40 -47.72
CA ASP A 562 -29.55 25.61 -46.25
C ASP A 562 -29.83 27.07 -45.81
N SER A 563 -29.70 27.99 -46.75
CA SER A 563 -29.86 29.43 -46.59
C SER A 563 -30.39 30.05 -47.89
N GLY A 564 -31.08 31.18 -47.79
CA GLY A 564 -31.80 31.80 -48.91
C GLY A 564 -33.19 31.19 -49.15
N SER A 565 -33.77 31.44 -50.33
CA SER A 565 -35.12 30.98 -50.69
C SER A 565 -35.09 30.02 -51.87
N ASN A 566 -35.83 28.91 -51.78
CA ASN A 566 -35.97 27.90 -52.83
C ASN A 566 -36.42 28.53 -54.16
N GLN A 567 -35.95 27.99 -55.29
CA GLN A 567 -36.21 28.50 -56.64
C GLN A 567 -36.85 27.42 -57.53
N THR A 568 -37.85 27.80 -58.31
CA THR A 568 -38.45 26.94 -59.35
C THR A 568 -37.89 27.30 -60.71
N ILE A 569 -37.38 26.29 -61.42
CA ILE A 569 -36.83 26.36 -62.77
C ILE A 569 -37.95 25.93 -63.74
N SER A 570 -38.44 26.86 -64.56
CA SER A 570 -39.44 26.59 -65.61
C SER A 570 -38.79 26.27 -66.95
N ASP A 571 -39.56 25.80 -67.93
CA ASP A 571 -39.10 25.64 -69.31
C ASP A 571 -38.42 26.92 -69.83
N GLY A 572 -37.21 26.77 -70.37
CA GLY A 572 -36.33 27.87 -70.80
C GLY A 572 -35.33 28.43 -69.75
N ASN A 573 -35.41 28.06 -68.46
CA ASN A 573 -34.48 28.56 -67.43
C ASN A 573 -33.20 27.70 -67.29
N THR A 574 -32.11 28.29 -66.78
CA THR A 574 -30.80 27.61 -66.55
C THR A 574 -30.40 27.57 -65.07
N PHE A 575 -29.91 26.42 -64.60
CA PHE A 575 -29.38 26.22 -63.23
C PHE A 575 -27.84 26.23 -63.22
N THR A 576 -27.23 26.92 -62.25
CA THR A 576 -25.77 27.13 -62.16
C THR A 576 -25.28 27.04 -60.71
N ILE A 577 -24.22 26.26 -60.47
CA ILE A 577 -23.51 26.17 -59.19
C ILE A 577 -22.15 26.86 -59.35
N ALA A 578 -21.94 27.99 -58.66
CA ALA A 578 -20.69 28.73 -58.71
C ALA A 578 -19.64 28.17 -57.74
N GLY A 579 -18.47 27.78 -58.25
CA GLY A 579 -17.32 27.42 -57.41
C GLY A 579 -16.63 28.67 -56.85
N GLY A 580 -16.49 28.74 -55.53
CA GLY A 580 -15.75 29.78 -54.82
C GLY A 580 -14.46 29.25 -54.18
N ASP A 581 -13.79 30.07 -53.36
CA ASP A 581 -12.70 29.57 -52.53
C ASP A 581 -13.21 28.48 -51.59
N GLY A 582 -12.59 27.30 -51.64
CA GLY A 582 -13.03 26.11 -50.91
C GLY A 582 -13.95 25.15 -51.67
N VAL A 583 -14.50 25.49 -52.84
CA VAL A 583 -15.39 24.59 -53.61
C VAL A 583 -15.05 24.54 -55.11
N ALA A 584 -14.61 23.37 -55.58
CA ALA A 584 -14.42 23.05 -56.99
C ALA A 584 -15.60 22.23 -57.54
N THR A 585 -16.08 22.58 -58.74
CA THR A 585 -17.15 21.84 -59.43
C THR A 585 -16.71 21.39 -60.81
N VAL A 586 -17.14 20.20 -61.22
CA VAL A 586 -16.82 19.59 -62.53
C VAL A 586 -18.08 18.92 -63.09
N GLY A 587 -18.54 19.36 -64.26
CA GLY A 587 -19.53 18.60 -65.05
C GLY A 587 -18.85 17.40 -65.69
N SER A 588 -19.35 16.19 -65.43
CA SER A 588 -18.64 14.93 -65.75
C SER A 588 -19.39 14.02 -66.72
N ALA A 589 -20.69 14.20 -66.92
CA ALA A 589 -21.49 13.56 -67.96
C ALA A 589 -22.74 14.41 -68.29
N THR A 590 -23.47 14.05 -69.36
CA THR A 590 -24.84 14.51 -69.54
C THR A 590 -25.63 14.19 -68.27
N ASP A 591 -26.32 15.19 -67.72
CA ASP A 591 -27.10 15.09 -66.48
C ASP A 591 -26.31 14.82 -65.18
N THR A 592 -24.97 14.99 -65.15
CA THR A 592 -24.14 14.79 -63.93
C THR A 592 -23.17 15.95 -63.64
N VAL A 593 -23.21 16.46 -62.41
CA VAL A 593 -22.28 17.47 -61.86
C VAL A 593 -21.66 16.95 -60.55
N THR A 594 -20.33 17.03 -60.44
CA THR A 594 -19.55 16.65 -59.25
C THR A 594 -19.07 17.90 -58.51
N VAL A 595 -19.12 17.88 -57.18
CA VAL A 595 -18.70 18.98 -56.28
C VAL A 595 -17.68 18.44 -55.28
N SER A 596 -16.59 19.18 -55.05
CA SER A 596 -15.48 18.80 -54.16
C SER A 596 -14.87 20.04 -53.47
N ALA A 597 -14.12 19.83 -52.38
CA ALA A 597 -13.46 20.92 -51.65
C ALA A 597 -12.04 21.22 -52.19
N ASP A 598 -11.69 22.50 -52.35
CA ASP A 598 -10.42 22.97 -52.93
C ASP A 598 -9.61 23.82 -51.94
N LEU A 599 -8.59 23.19 -51.35
CA LEU A 599 -7.71 23.79 -50.34
C LEU A 599 -6.41 24.28 -50.99
N LYS A 600 -6.37 25.56 -51.40
CA LYS A 600 -5.18 26.15 -52.06
C LYS A 600 -4.05 26.57 -51.09
N ALA A 601 -2.89 26.83 -51.67
CA ALA A 601 -1.52 26.70 -51.14
C ALA A 601 -1.09 27.51 -49.89
N ASN A 602 -2.01 28.17 -49.19
CA ASN A 602 -1.75 28.93 -47.96
C ASN A 602 -2.55 28.36 -46.76
N GLY A 603 -3.25 27.25 -46.97
CA GLY A 603 -4.48 26.92 -46.26
C GLY A 603 -4.31 26.38 -44.84
N GLY A 604 -5.13 26.92 -43.94
CA GLY A 604 -5.63 26.23 -42.76
C GLY A 604 -7.14 26.00 -42.92
N LEU A 605 -7.62 24.86 -42.41
CA LEU A 605 -9.05 24.61 -42.27
C LEU A 605 -9.56 25.46 -41.08
N VAL A 606 -10.46 26.41 -41.34
CA VAL A 606 -11.12 27.20 -40.28
C VAL A 606 -12.37 26.44 -39.83
N ILE A 607 -12.33 25.86 -38.63
CA ILE A 607 -13.42 25.08 -38.05
C ILE A 607 -14.27 26.00 -37.17
N GLU A 608 -15.26 26.67 -37.78
CA GLU A 608 -16.20 27.57 -37.08
C GLU A 608 -17.29 26.80 -36.30
N SER A 609 -17.48 25.51 -36.58
CA SER A 609 -18.53 24.67 -36.00
C SER A 609 -18.09 23.20 -35.85
N ASN A 610 -18.62 22.52 -34.83
CA ASN A 610 -18.16 21.22 -34.30
C ASN A 610 -18.29 20.01 -35.24
N GLU A 611 -18.56 20.20 -36.53
CA GLU A 611 -18.96 19.14 -37.47
C GLU A 611 -17.79 18.57 -38.29
N ILE A 612 -16.63 19.24 -38.32
CA ILE A 612 -15.40 18.70 -38.93
C ILE A 612 -14.43 18.25 -37.83
N ALA A 613 -14.44 16.97 -37.51
CA ALA A 613 -13.46 16.34 -36.64
C ALA A 613 -12.14 16.09 -37.41
N VAL A 614 -11.08 16.80 -37.04
CA VAL A 614 -9.71 16.53 -37.54
C VAL A 614 -9.01 15.58 -36.58
N ASP A 615 -8.54 14.43 -37.08
CA ASP A 615 -7.65 13.56 -36.31
C ASP A 615 -6.26 14.19 -36.16
N LEU A 616 -6.04 14.76 -34.98
CA LEU A 616 -4.78 15.40 -34.59
C LEU A 616 -3.64 14.39 -34.35
N ALA A 617 -3.91 13.09 -34.24
CA ALA A 617 -2.85 12.08 -34.13
C ALA A 617 -2.17 11.79 -35.48
N ALA A 618 -2.84 12.09 -36.60
CA ALA A 618 -2.36 11.84 -37.96
C ALA A 618 -1.82 13.08 -38.69
N SER A 619 -1.91 14.28 -38.09
CA SER A 619 -1.55 15.55 -38.73
C SER A 619 -0.43 16.29 -38.00
N SER A 620 0.69 16.54 -38.69
CA SER A 620 1.77 17.38 -38.17
C SER A 620 1.46 18.85 -38.36
N ILE A 621 1.29 19.62 -37.27
CA ILE A 621 1.33 21.09 -37.34
C ILE A 621 2.79 21.48 -37.65
N THR A 622 3.05 21.93 -38.87
CA THR A 622 4.42 22.14 -39.39
C THR A 622 5.05 23.48 -39.01
N ASN A 623 4.38 24.28 -38.17
CA ASN A 623 4.81 25.62 -37.76
C ASN A 623 4.35 25.92 -36.31
N THR A 624 4.62 27.11 -35.78
CA THR A 624 4.20 27.51 -34.43
C THR A 624 2.67 27.59 -34.29
N LEU A 625 2.10 26.87 -33.32
CA LEU A 625 0.79 27.23 -32.76
C LEU A 625 0.96 28.48 -31.88
N ALA A 626 0.12 29.50 -32.11
CA ALA A 626 0.23 30.77 -31.39
C ALA A 626 -0.28 30.66 -29.95
N VAL A 627 0.23 31.53 -29.07
CA VAL A 627 -0.04 31.48 -27.62
C VAL A 627 -1.50 31.75 -27.29
N GLY A 628 -2.16 32.64 -28.05
CA GLY A 628 -3.58 32.92 -27.92
C GLY A 628 -4.48 31.70 -28.20
N ASP A 629 -3.98 30.76 -29.00
CA ASP A 629 -4.67 29.55 -29.45
C ASP A 629 -4.22 28.31 -28.64
N GLY A 630 -3.63 28.52 -27.46
CA GLY A 630 -3.15 27.45 -26.56
C GLY A 630 -1.78 26.87 -26.91
N GLY A 631 -1.08 27.44 -27.89
CA GLY A 631 0.27 27.02 -28.27
C GLY A 631 1.40 27.58 -27.39
N THR A 632 2.63 27.10 -27.61
CA THR A 632 3.81 27.57 -26.87
C THR A 632 4.44 28.84 -27.47
N GLY A 633 4.12 29.16 -28.74
CA GLY A 633 4.77 30.20 -29.52
C GLY A 633 6.16 29.82 -30.08
N ALA A 634 6.60 28.57 -29.94
CA ALA A 634 7.90 28.08 -30.41
C ALA A 634 7.77 26.77 -31.20
N THR A 635 8.65 26.54 -32.18
CA THR A 635 8.69 25.29 -32.97
C THR A 635 9.44 24.16 -32.27
N THR A 636 10.38 24.49 -31.38
CA THR A 636 11.19 23.54 -30.61
C THR A 636 11.60 24.16 -29.27
N HIS A 637 11.80 23.30 -28.25
CA HIS A 637 12.42 23.68 -26.98
C HIS A 637 13.66 22.81 -26.74
N THR A 638 14.69 23.35 -26.07
CA THR A 638 15.89 22.58 -25.71
C THR A 638 15.53 21.45 -24.74
N ALA A 639 16.02 20.25 -25.01
CA ALA A 639 15.77 19.08 -24.17
C ALA A 639 16.22 19.32 -22.72
N ASN A 640 15.45 18.77 -21.76
CA ASN A 640 15.66 18.86 -20.31
C ASN A 640 15.55 20.27 -19.69
N ASN A 641 15.10 21.29 -20.43
CA ASN A 641 14.73 22.58 -19.84
C ASN A 641 13.36 22.51 -19.13
N VAL A 642 13.18 23.35 -18.11
CA VAL A 642 11.88 23.54 -17.44
C VAL A 642 11.12 24.64 -18.18
N LEU A 643 9.88 24.36 -18.58
CA LEU A 643 8.98 25.35 -19.18
C LEU A 643 8.22 26.11 -18.08
N VAL A 644 8.19 27.44 -18.18
CA VAL A 644 7.49 28.32 -17.23
C VAL A 644 6.51 29.23 -17.99
N GLY A 645 5.26 29.27 -17.53
CA GLY A 645 4.21 30.10 -18.12
C GLY A 645 4.40 31.59 -17.82
N ASN A 646 4.03 32.45 -18.78
CA ASN A 646 4.13 33.91 -18.68
C ASN A 646 2.79 34.58 -19.04
N GLY A 647 1.69 34.05 -18.49
CA GLY A 647 0.33 34.53 -18.77
C GLY A 647 -0.02 34.41 -20.27
N THR A 648 -0.35 35.54 -20.90
CA THR A 648 -0.69 35.63 -22.33
C THR A 648 0.54 35.73 -23.25
N SER A 649 1.76 35.71 -22.70
CA SER A 649 3.01 35.74 -23.45
C SER A 649 3.57 34.33 -23.69
N ALA A 650 4.45 34.20 -24.68
CA ALA A 650 5.09 32.92 -25.02
C ALA A 650 5.74 32.22 -23.82
N ILE A 651 5.67 30.90 -23.82
CA ILE A 651 6.21 30.05 -22.75
C ILE A 651 7.74 30.15 -22.77
N ALA A 652 8.33 30.54 -21.65
CA ALA A 652 9.77 30.63 -21.51
C ALA A 652 10.35 29.29 -21.04
N SER A 653 11.61 29.00 -21.39
CA SER A 653 12.32 27.82 -20.90
C SER A 653 13.51 28.23 -20.02
N VAL A 654 13.58 27.71 -18.80
CA VAL A 654 14.71 27.88 -17.90
C VAL A 654 15.63 26.67 -18.01
N ALA A 655 16.92 26.90 -18.26
CA ALA A 655 17.90 25.83 -18.33
C ALA A 655 18.15 25.23 -16.93
N PRO A 656 18.31 23.90 -16.80
CA PRO A 656 18.52 23.25 -15.50
C PRO A 656 19.89 23.60 -14.90
N SER A 657 20.87 24.02 -15.72
CA SER A 657 22.26 24.23 -15.32
C SER A 657 22.88 22.91 -14.81
N THR A 658 23.55 22.91 -13.65
CA THR A 658 24.18 21.73 -13.03
C THR A 658 23.21 20.91 -12.17
N SER A 659 23.49 19.61 -12.02
CA SER A 659 22.75 18.71 -11.14
C SER A 659 22.69 19.21 -9.69
N GLY A 660 21.52 19.15 -9.06
CA GLY A 660 21.29 19.58 -7.67
C GLY A 660 20.84 21.03 -7.50
N ASN A 661 20.69 21.79 -8.60
CA ASN A 661 20.11 23.13 -8.54
C ASN A 661 18.60 23.11 -8.28
N ILE A 662 18.10 24.12 -7.56
CA ILE A 662 16.67 24.34 -7.31
C ILE A 662 16.18 25.49 -8.19
N LEU A 663 14.94 25.39 -8.67
CA LEU A 663 14.28 26.46 -9.40
C LEU A 663 13.74 27.50 -8.40
N THR A 664 14.27 28.71 -8.47
CA THR A 664 13.91 29.84 -7.58
C THR A 664 13.16 30.91 -8.37
N SER A 665 12.25 31.63 -7.70
CA SER A 665 11.52 32.75 -8.28
C SER A 665 11.66 33.98 -7.40
N ASN A 666 11.85 35.14 -8.03
CA ASN A 666 11.80 36.45 -7.37
C ASN A 666 10.45 37.17 -7.61
N GLY A 667 9.44 36.47 -8.12
CA GLY A 667 8.14 37.03 -8.48
C GLY A 667 8.08 37.71 -9.85
N SER A 668 9.20 37.78 -10.59
CA SER A 668 9.23 38.32 -11.97
C SER A 668 10.08 37.50 -12.94
N ALA A 669 10.99 36.66 -12.44
CA ALA A 669 11.80 35.73 -13.23
C ALA A 669 12.02 34.41 -12.45
N TRP A 670 12.14 33.31 -13.19
CA TRP A 670 12.51 31.99 -12.69
C TRP A 670 13.97 31.68 -13.05
N THR A 671 14.78 31.25 -12.08
CA THR A 671 16.21 30.94 -12.26
C THR A 671 16.59 29.62 -11.57
N SER A 672 17.36 28.78 -12.28
CA SER A 672 18.06 27.64 -11.67
C SER A 672 19.30 28.13 -10.91
N ALA A 673 19.41 27.79 -9.63
CA ALA A 673 20.56 28.12 -8.80
C ALA A 673 20.93 26.96 -7.85
N ALA A 674 22.22 26.81 -7.55
CA ALA A 674 22.71 25.82 -6.60
C ALA A 674 22.38 26.25 -5.15
N VAL A 675 21.86 25.32 -4.35
CA VAL A 675 21.67 25.53 -2.90
C VAL A 675 22.75 24.73 -2.17
N SER A 676 23.78 25.42 -1.68
CA SER A 676 24.86 24.81 -0.91
C SER A 676 24.50 24.73 0.57
N VAL A 677 24.07 23.55 1.03
CA VAL A 677 24.17 23.14 2.43
C VAL A 677 25.30 22.12 2.52
N ASN A 678 26.52 22.59 2.77
CA ASN A 678 27.62 21.71 3.15
C ASN A 678 27.87 21.84 4.66
N ASN A 679 28.57 20.87 5.25
CA ASN A 679 28.80 20.73 6.69
C ASN A 679 29.71 21.83 7.30
N ALA A 680 29.91 22.96 6.61
CA ALA A 680 30.76 24.08 7.03
C ALA A 680 30.24 25.48 6.63
N ASN A 681 29.20 25.65 5.80
CA ASN A 681 28.65 26.99 5.47
C ASN A 681 27.20 26.98 4.95
N TRP A 682 26.37 27.87 5.52
CA TRP A 682 25.08 28.33 4.99
C TRP A 682 25.33 29.64 4.21
N SER A 683 24.88 29.75 2.96
CA SER A 683 25.18 30.91 2.09
C SER A 683 24.10 32.00 2.03
N GLY A 684 23.02 31.87 2.81
CA GLY A 684 22.07 32.97 3.05
C GLY A 684 22.54 33.88 4.19
N THR A 685 21.76 34.93 4.49
CA THR A 685 21.90 35.69 5.75
C THR A 685 21.56 34.81 6.96
N ASP A 686 21.98 35.26 8.15
CA ASP A 686 21.69 34.62 9.44
C ASP A 686 20.24 34.11 9.53
N LEU A 687 20.08 32.83 9.91
CA LEU A 687 18.75 32.26 10.09
C LEU A 687 18.05 32.95 11.26
N SER A 688 16.93 33.61 10.97
CA SER A 688 16.20 34.39 11.97
C SER A 688 15.58 33.49 13.05
N VAL A 689 15.48 34.03 14.26
CA VAL A 689 14.89 33.33 15.42
C VAL A 689 13.44 32.89 15.21
N ALA A 690 12.67 33.66 14.43
CA ALA A 690 11.30 33.28 14.05
C ALA A 690 11.24 31.97 13.24
N ASN A 691 12.34 31.60 12.57
CA ASN A 691 12.48 30.40 11.76
C ASN A 691 13.38 29.33 12.43
N GLY A 692 13.57 29.42 13.76
CA GLY A 692 14.34 28.45 14.54
C GLY A 692 15.87 28.62 14.50
N GLY A 693 16.39 29.70 13.90
CA GLY A 693 17.82 30.02 13.95
C GLY A 693 18.24 30.79 15.21
N THR A 694 19.52 31.12 15.32
CA THR A 694 20.07 31.90 16.44
C THR A 694 19.96 33.41 16.24
N GLY A 695 19.78 33.87 14.99
CA GLY A 695 19.86 35.27 14.59
C GLY A 695 21.27 35.87 14.59
N ALA A 696 22.33 35.05 14.64
CA ALA A 696 23.73 35.50 14.62
C ALA A 696 24.66 34.49 13.93
N SER A 697 25.57 34.99 13.08
CA SER A 697 26.57 34.19 12.36
C SER A 697 27.64 33.50 13.24
N THR A 698 27.94 34.02 14.44
CA THR A 698 28.95 33.45 15.34
C THR A 698 28.62 33.71 16.82
N HIS A 699 28.92 32.75 17.70
CA HIS A 699 28.89 32.93 19.16
C HIS A 699 30.30 32.77 19.76
N THR A 700 30.55 33.41 20.91
CA THR A 700 31.81 33.27 21.65
C THR A 700 31.96 31.86 22.22
N ALA A 701 33.11 31.22 22.00
CA ALA A 701 33.39 29.88 22.48
C ALA A 701 33.27 29.77 24.01
N ASN A 702 32.76 28.63 24.48
CA ASN A 702 32.54 28.30 25.90
C ASN A 702 31.51 29.17 26.64
N ASN A 703 30.82 30.10 25.96
CA ASN A 703 29.68 30.80 26.55
C ASN A 703 28.43 29.90 26.63
N VAL A 704 27.60 30.13 27.65
CA VAL A 704 26.30 29.46 27.79
C VAL A 704 25.25 30.25 27.02
N LEU A 705 24.51 29.58 26.13
CA LEU A 705 23.44 30.18 25.34
C LEU A 705 22.13 30.16 26.12
N VAL A 706 21.45 31.31 26.20
CA VAL A 706 20.16 31.47 26.89
C VAL A 706 19.10 31.97 25.91
N GLY A 707 18.00 31.22 25.80
CA GLY A 707 16.88 31.55 24.93
C GLY A 707 16.05 32.71 25.48
N ASN A 708 15.60 33.62 24.60
CA ASN A 708 14.80 34.79 24.96
C ASN A 708 13.51 34.87 24.11
N GLY A 709 12.75 33.77 24.08
CA GLY A 709 11.50 33.66 23.34
C GLY A 709 11.67 33.93 21.83
N THR A 710 11.00 34.97 21.33
CA THR A 710 11.04 35.39 19.92
C THR A 710 12.21 36.33 19.57
N SER A 711 13.13 36.59 20.50
CA SER A 711 14.32 37.44 20.30
C SER A 711 15.59 36.61 20.06
N ALA A 712 16.64 37.26 19.52
CA ALA A 712 17.98 36.67 19.33
C ALA A 712 18.47 35.92 20.58
N ILE A 713 19.10 34.75 20.38
CA ILE A 713 19.66 33.96 21.47
C ILE A 713 20.85 34.72 22.07
N ALA A 714 20.80 34.98 23.38
CA ALA A 714 21.86 35.67 24.09
C ALA A 714 22.92 34.68 24.60
N SER A 715 24.15 35.15 24.81
CA SER A 715 25.23 34.33 25.38
C SER A 715 25.76 34.94 26.67
N VAL A 716 25.83 34.14 27.74
CA VAL A 716 26.42 34.51 29.03
C VAL A 716 27.80 33.90 29.13
N ALA A 717 28.82 34.72 29.41
CA ALA A 717 30.17 34.22 29.62
C ALA A 717 30.29 33.49 30.97
N PRO A 718 30.96 32.32 31.06
CA PRO A 718 31.12 31.60 32.33
C PRO A 718 32.00 32.34 33.35
N SER A 719 32.81 33.30 32.88
CA SER A 719 33.85 33.96 33.68
C SER A 719 34.86 32.91 34.19
N THR A 720 35.20 32.90 35.48
CA THR A 720 36.12 31.93 36.11
C THR A 720 35.46 30.59 36.47
N SER A 721 36.28 29.54 36.62
CA SER A 721 35.83 28.21 37.07
C SER A 721 35.16 28.25 38.45
N GLY A 722 34.08 27.50 38.63
CA GLY A 722 33.35 27.38 39.90
C GLY A 722 32.21 28.39 40.09
N ASN A 723 31.96 29.27 39.13
CA ASN A 723 30.86 30.21 39.17
C ASN A 723 29.50 29.52 38.89
N ILE A 724 28.45 29.97 39.58
CA ILE A 724 27.07 29.48 39.38
C ILE A 724 26.33 30.45 38.46
N LEU A 725 25.50 29.91 37.56
CA LEU A 725 24.55 30.69 36.77
C LEU A 725 23.34 31.05 37.64
N THR A 726 23.16 32.34 37.87
CA THR A 726 22.03 32.89 38.62
C THR A 726 21.11 33.66 37.67
N SER A 727 19.80 33.57 37.91
CA SER A 727 18.78 34.31 37.16
C SER A 727 18.01 35.20 38.12
N ASN A 728 17.76 36.45 37.73
CA ASN A 728 16.85 37.36 38.43
C ASN A 728 15.46 37.44 37.78
N GLY A 729 15.15 36.51 36.87
CA GLY A 729 13.90 36.49 36.09
C GLY A 729 13.91 37.33 34.82
N SER A 730 14.89 38.22 34.63
CA SER A 730 15.02 39.08 33.43
C SER A 730 16.41 39.00 32.77
N ALA A 731 17.44 38.60 33.50
CA ALA A 731 18.79 38.40 33.02
C ALA A 731 19.44 37.18 33.70
N TRP A 732 20.31 36.51 32.96
CA TRP A 732 21.18 35.43 33.44
C TRP A 732 22.60 35.96 33.61
N THR A 733 23.20 35.72 34.77
CA THR A 733 24.57 36.16 35.11
C THR A 733 25.36 35.04 35.75
N SER A 734 26.63 34.89 35.36
CA SER A 734 27.60 34.06 36.08
C SER A 734 28.17 34.84 37.26
N ALA A 735 28.16 34.23 38.45
CA ALA A 735 28.72 34.84 39.66
C ALA A 735 29.46 33.79 40.49
N ALA A 736 30.50 34.23 41.21
CA ALA A 736 31.17 33.37 42.20
C ALA A 736 30.17 33.00 43.32
N PRO A 737 30.21 31.76 43.84
CA PRO A 737 29.27 31.32 44.87
C PRO A 737 29.46 32.13 46.16
N ALA A 738 28.49 32.97 46.48
CA ALA A 738 28.37 33.56 47.80
C ALA A 738 27.91 32.46 48.77
N GLY A 739 28.66 32.24 49.86
CA GLY A 739 28.38 31.18 50.83
C GLY A 739 26.98 31.31 51.43
N GLY A 740 26.12 30.34 51.14
CA GLY A 740 24.69 30.35 51.48
C GLY A 740 24.23 29.09 52.21
N GLY A 741 24.96 28.70 53.26
CA GLY A 741 24.40 27.86 54.34
C GLY A 741 23.95 28.77 55.51
N PRO A 742 23.04 28.32 56.39
CA PRO A 742 22.63 29.11 57.55
C PRO A 742 23.84 29.40 58.44
N SER A 743 24.09 30.67 58.76
CA SER A 743 25.23 31.07 59.58
C SER A 743 25.09 30.50 60.99
N GLN A 744 26.22 30.18 61.62
CA GLN A 744 26.28 29.86 63.05
C GLN A 744 25.78 31.07 63.87
N ALA A 745 24.93 30.83 64.86
CA ALA A 745 24.48 31.87 65.78
C ALA A 745 25.63 32.31 66.69
N THR A 746 25.81 33.62 66.88
CA THR A 746 26.78 34.16 67.86
C THR A 746 26.21 34.05 69.27
N GLN A 747 27.07 33.93 70.29
CA GLN A 747 26.67 33.87 71.70
C GLN A 747 25.63 34.96 72.08
N ALA A 748 25.90 36.22 71.72
CA ALA A 748 24.99 37.34 72.01
C ALA A 748 23.63 37.24 71.28
N ALA A 749 23.55 36.59 70.12
CA ALA A 749 22.28 36.35 69.43
C ALA A 749 21.46 35.23 70.08
N ILE A 750 22.15 34.24 70.68
CA ILE A 750 21.57 33.12 71.43
C ILE A 750 21.02 33.59 72.79
N GLU A 751 21.79 34.42 73.50
CA GLU A 751 21.40 34.99 74.80
C GLU A 751 20.26 36.03 74.65
N GLY A 752 20.20 36.74 73.51
CA GLY A 752 19.17 37.74 73.22
C GLY A 752 17.94 37.25 72.44
N GLU A 753 17.86 35.97 72.03
CA GLU A 753 16.76 35.39 71.22
C GLU A 753 16.44 36.19 69.93
N THR A 754 17.44 36.81 69.29
CA THR A 754 17.22 37.86 68.25
C THR A 754 17.16 37.39 66.80
N ASN A 755 17.39 36.11 66.49
CA ASN A 755 17.47 35.61 65.10
C ASN A 755 16.90 34.19 64.97
N GLN A 756 16.11 33.94 63.92
CA GLN A 756 15.48 32.64 63.63
C GLN A 756 16.16 31.83 62.50
N ASP A 757 17.05 32.44 61.72
CA ASP A 757 17.63 31.82 60.50
C ASP A 757 19.07 31.27 60.71
N THR A 758 19.53 31.19 61.96
CA THR A 758 20.89 30.75 62.33
C THR A 758 20.88 29.50 63.18
N TYR A 759 21.76 28.53 62.87
CA TYR A 759 21.87 27.28 63.62
C TYR A 759 22.71 27.44 64.90
N ILE A 760 22.27 26.80 65.99
CA ILE A 760 22.97 26.74 67.28
C ILE A 760 23.62 25.36 67.44
N PRO A 761 24.95 25.23 67.37
CA PRO A 761 25.62 23.96 67.62
C PRO A 761 25.65 23.60 69.13
N PRO A 762 25.82 22.31 69.48
CA PRO A 762 25.68 21.82 70.86
C PRO A 762 26.62 22.47 71.90
N ASP A 763 27.78 22.95 71.47
CA ASP A 763 28.77 23.64 72.30
C ASP A 763 28.37 25.08 72.67
N LEU A 764 27.49 25.70 71.87
CA LEU A 764 26.90 27.02 72.12
C LEU A 764 25.49 26.95 72.75
N LEU A 765 24.82 25.80 72.71
CA LEU A 765 23.51 25.59 73.35
C LEU A 765 23.50 25.97 74.85
N LYS A 766 24.64 25.83 75.53
CA LYS A 766 24.85 26.25 76.93
C LYS A 766 24.58 27.75 77.17
N HIS A 767 24.62 28.60 76.15
CA HIS A 767 24.32 30.04 76.25
C HIS A 767 22.81 30.32 76.18
N HIS A 768 22.00 29.42 75.64
CA HIS A 768 20.55 29.63 75.48
C HIS A 768 19.83 29.79 76.84
N PRO A 769 18.98 30.83 77.02
CA PRO A 769 18.37 31.14 78.32
C PRO A 769 17.45 30.03 78.85
N GLY A 770 16.78 29.30 77.96
CA GLY A 770 15.93 28.14 78.31
C GLY A 770 16.66 26.87 78.81
N VAL A 771 17.98 26.87 78.94
CA VAL A 771 18.78 25.71 79.38
C VAL A 771 19.36 25.96 80.79
N ALA A 772 19.23 24.97 81.68
CA ALA A 772 19.78 25.06 83.04
C ALA A 772 21.32 25.02 83.02
N LYS A 773 21.98 26.04 83.60
CA LYS A 773 23.45 26.18 83.63
C LYS A 773 24.11 25.44 84.80
N ALA A 774 23.33 25.08 85.81
CA ALA A 774 23.74 24.19 86.88
C ALA A 774 22.54 23.37 87.38
N TRP A 775 22.79 22.16 87.89
CA TRP A 775 21.78 21.38 88.60
C TRP A 775 22.42 20.37 89.55
N ILE A 776 21.64 19.92 90.55
CA ILE A 776 22.05 18.91 91.51
C ILE A 776 20.84 18.07 91.94
N SER A 777 21.08 16.79 92.20
CA SER A 777 20.23 15.93 93.03
C SER A 777 21.06 15.35 94.17
N PHE A 778 20.59 15.46 95.41
CA PHE A 778 21.33 15.03 96.60
C PHE A 778 20.44 14.37 97.66
N ASN A 779 21.07 13.69 98.61
CA ASN A 779 20.45 13.20 99.83
C ASN A 779 20.63 14.23 100.94
N GLY A 780 19.56 14.82 101.46
CA GLY A 780 19.62 15.78 102.56
C GLY A 780 19.59 15.16 103.97
N THR A 781 19.31 13.86 104.11
CA THR A 781 19.21 13.19 105.43
C THR A 781 20.49 12.46 105.84
N GLY A 782 20.84 12.54 107.13
CA GLY A 782 22.01 11.85 107.67
C GLY A 782 23.32 12.48 107.16
N THR A 783 24.25 11.67 106.65
CA THR A 783 25.41 12.23 105.94
C THR A 783 24.98 12.70 104.56
N ILE A 784 24.94 14.02 104.36
CA ILE A 784 24.54 14.63 103.09
C ILE A 784 25.50 14.20 101.96
N ALA A 785 24.96 13.77 100.83
CA ALA A 785 25.74 13.30 99.68
C ALA A 785 25.10 13.66 98.33
N ILE A 786 25.92 14.12 97.39
CA ILE A 786 25.51 14.36 95.99
C ILE A 786 25.20 13.00 95.33
N ARG A 787 24.04 12.87 94.69
CA ARG A 787 23.66 11.70 93.87
C ARG A 787 24.10 11.89 92.42
N ALA A 788 23.85 13.08 91.88
CA ALA A 788 24.29 13.53 90.57
C ALA A 788 24.26 15.07 90.51
N SER A 789 25.12 15.69 89.70
CA SER A 789 25.12 17.14 89.51
C SER A 789 25.83 17.55 88.22
N TYR A 790 25.49 18.73 87.71
CA TYR A 790 26.22 19.45 86.66
C TYR A 790 26.57 20.85 87.17
N ASN A 791 27.83 21.25 87.00
CA ASN A 791 28.35 22.56 87.42
C ASN A 791 28.22 22.86 88.93
N ILE A 792 28.45 21.85 89.80
CA ILE A 792 28.39 21.99 91.27
C ILE A 792 29.65 21.35 91.88
N THR A 793 30.29 22.05 92.82
CA THR A 793 31.54 21.63 93.49
C THR A 793 31.30 20.89 94.80
N SER A 794 30.37 21.38 95.62
CA SER A 794 30.15 20.87 96.96
C SER A 794 28.76 21.21 97.52
N ILE A 795 28.38 20.48 98.56
CA ILE A 795 27.23 20.80 99.42
C ILE A 795 27.68 20.80 100.88
N THR A 796 27.15 21.74 101.66
CA THR A 796 27.43 21.90 103.09
C THR A 796 26.12 21.83 103.87
N ASP A 797 26.11 20.97 104.89
CA ASP A 797 25.07 20.90 105.91
C ASP A 797 25.25 22.06 106.90
N ASN A 798 24.24 22.91 107.07
CA ASN A 798 24.23 23.98 108.07
C ASN A 798 23.39 23.62 109.31
N GLY A 799 22.79 22.44 109.37
CA GLY A 799 21.80 22.01 110.34
C GLY A 799 20.45 21.65 109.69
N THR A 800 19.54 21.07 110.48
CA THR A 800 18.29 20.48 110.00
C THR A 800 17.50 21.38 109.05
N GLY A 801 17.34 20.91 107.81
CA GLY A 801 16.63 21.58 106.73
C GLY A 801 17.34 22.78 106.12
N ASP A 802 18.62 23.05 106.40
CA ASP A 802 19.38 24.18 105.83
C ASP A 802 20.67 23.69 105.15
N THR A 803 20.73 23.84 103.83
CA THR A 803 21.87 23.38 103.02
C THR A 803 22.40 24.49 102.12
N THR A 804 23.72 24.58 102.01
CA THR A 804 24.40 25.46 101.05
C THR A 804 24.98 24.62 99.91
N ILE A 805 24.70 25.03 98.68
CA ILE A 805 25.15 24.43 97.43
C ILE A 805 26.18 25.37 96.80
N THR A 806 27.37 24.86 96.46
CA THR A 806 28.46 25.61 95.83
C THR A 806 28.55 25.27 94.36
N ILE A 807 28.37 26.26 93.50
CA ILE A 807 28.44 26.15 92.04
C ILE A 807 29.91 26.08 91.61
N ALA A 808 30.22 25.39 90.51
CA ALA A 808 31.62 25.13 90.09
C ALA A 808 32.19 26.22 89.19
N THR A 809 31.36 26.75 88.29
CA THR A 809 31.60 27.93 87.48
C THR A 809 30.45 28.88 87.75
N ASP A 810 30.74 29.93 88.51
CA ASP A 810 29.84 31.01 88.90
C ASP A 810 28.99 31.53 87.73
N PHE A 811 27.76 31.95 88.02
CA PHE A 811 26.94 32.73 87.10
C PHE A 811 27.54 34.14 86.92
N SER A 812 27.32 34.77 85.76
CA SER A 812 27.77 36.14 85.47
C SER A 812 27.19 37.21 86.42
N GLY A 813 26.15 36.86 87.20
CA GLY A 813 25.59 37.71 88.25
C GLY A 813 24.89 36.93 89.36
N ALA A 814 24.47 37.66 90.40
CA ALA A 814 23.68 37.11 91.50
C ALA A 814 22.20 36.87 91.13
N GLU A 815 21.74 37.34 89.96
CA GLU A 815 20.35 37.33 89.52
C GLU A 815 20.09 36.12 88.60
N TYR A 816 19.99 34.93 89.19
CA TYR A 816 19.58 33.71 88.50
C TYR A 816 18.31 33.11 89.13
N ALA A 817 17.49 32.46 88.32
CA ALA A 817 16.33 31.70 88.76
C ALA A 817 16.73 30.29 89.22
N SER A 818 16.08 29.78 90.26
CA SER A 818 16.26 28.40 90.73
C SER A 818 14.91 27.70 90.85
N VAL A 819 14.78 26.50 90.27
CA VAL A 819 13.63 25.62 90.46
C VAL A 819 14.07 24.44 91.30
N SER A 820 13.45 24.28 92.47
CA SER A 820 13.85 23.31 93.49
C SER A 820 12.68 22.42 93.88
N MET A 821 12.92 21.13 94.06
CA MET A 821 11.93 20.15 94.52
C MET A 821 12.54 19.23 95.58
N SER A 822 11.79 18.92 96.63
CA SER A 822 12.26 18.02 97.68
C SER A 822 11.16 17.18 98.32
N GLY A 823 11.55 16.03 98.89
CA GLY A 823 10.64 15.11 99.57
C GLY A 823 11.33 14.07 100.46
N THR A 824 10.55 13.52 101.40
CA THR A 824 11.01 12.58 102.44
C THR A 824 10.89 11.10 102.08
N GLY A 825 10.35 10.78 100.89
CA GLY A 825 10.19 9.40 100.40
C GLY A 825 8.92 8.67 100.86
N ALA A 826 8.09 9.29 101.71
CA ALA A 826 6.88 8.68 102.28
C ALA A 826 5.58 9.41 101.83
N GLY A 827 5.29 9.41 100.52
CA GLY A 827 3.97 9.76 99.96
C GLY A 827 3.46 11.21 100.16
N LYS A 828 4.25 12.11 100.77
CA LYS A 828 3.90 13.50 101.03
C LYS A 828 4.69 14.43 100.11
N ASN A 829 4.09 14.81 98.99
CA ASN A 829 4.77 15.51 97.90
C ASN A 829 4.27 16.95 97.69
N LEU A 830 4.30 17.81 98.72
CA LEU A 830 4.29 19.26 98.51
C LEU A 830 5.00 19.97 99.66
N VAL A 831 5.99 20.79 99.32
CA VAL A 831 6.97 21.38 100.23
C VAL A 831 7.26 22.81 99.77
N SER A 832 7.17 23.78 100.68
CA SER A 832 7.63 25.14 100.41
C SER A 832 9.13 25.25 100.65
N GLN A 833 9.83 25.86 99.70
CA GLN A 833 11.25 26.14 99.77
C GLN A 833 11.43 27.65 99.70
N SER A 834 12.02 28.22 100.75
CA SER A 834 12.38 29.63 100.77
C SER A 834 13.86 29.79 100.49
N ILE A 835 14.18 30.73 99.61
CA ILE A 835 15.51 31.34 99.56
C ILE A 835 15.70 32.08 100.89
N ILE A 836 16.74 31.75 101.67
CA ILE A 836 16.96 32.30 103.03
C ILE A 836 17.95 33.49 103.03
N ALA A 837 18.75 33.63 101.98
CA ALA A 837 19.73 34.69 101.80
C ALA A 837 19.76 35.15 100.34
N ALA A 838 20.26 36.36 100.08
CA ALA A 838 20.50 36.80 98.70
C ALA A 838 21.36 35.77 97.96
N THR A 839 20.95 35.42 96.75
CA THR A 839 21.73 34.60 95.81
C THR A 839 23.10 35.25 95.56
N ALA A 840 24.11 34.43 95.33
CA ALA A 840 25.44 34.87 94.97
C ALA A 840 25.94 34.02 93.80
N ALA A 841 26.71 34.64 92.90
CA ALA A 841 27.17 34.04 91.63
C ALA A 841 27.62 32.57 91.74
N GLY A 842 28.39 32.23 92.78
CA GLY A 842 28.89 30.87 93.05
C GLY A 842 28.18 30.05 94.14
N THR A 843 27.12 30.54 94.81
CA THR A 843 26.48 29.80 95.91
C THR A 843 24.98 30.04 96.08
N PHE A 844 24.24 28.95 96.36
CA PHE A 844 22.81 28.97 96.67
C PHE A 844 22.54 28.32 98.03
N ARG A 845 21.72 28.96 98.88
CA ARG A 845 21.34 28.42 100.20
C ARG A 845 19.83 28.16 100.27
N LEU A 846 19.48 26.92 100.62
CA LEU A 846 18.15 26.34 100.52
C LEU A 846 17.61 25.93 101.89
N ASN A 847 16.34 26.27 102.17
CA ASN A 847 15.59 25.63 103.24
C ASN A 847 14.68 24.50 102.71
N THR A 848 14.69 23.34 103.37
CA THR A 848 13.65 22.30 103.25
C THR A 848 12.79 22.28 104.51
N SER A 849 11.47 22.37 104.34
CA SER A 849 10.50 22.43 105.44
C SER A 849 9.18 21.76 105.07
N PHE A 850 8.41 21.31 106.07
CA PHE A 850 7.09 20.72 105.83
C PHE A 850 5.96 21.74 106.05
N LEU A 851 4.99 21.79 105.11
CA LEU A 851 3.74 22.53 105.24
C LEU A 851 2.55 21.57 105.40
N GLY A 852 1.80 21.70 106.50
CA GLY A 852 0.78 20.72 106.90
C GLY A 852 -0.49 20.66 106.05
N THR A 853 -0.86 21.74 105.36
CA THR A 853 -2.12 21.82 104.58
C THR A 853 -2.02 22.86 103.46
N PHE A 854 -2.65 22.62 102.30
CA PHE A 854 -2.69 23.57 101.19
C PHE A 854 -3.57 24.80 101.51
N ALA A 855 -2.98 26.00 101.57
CA ALA A 855 -3.73 27.27 101.53
C ALA A 855 -2.86 28.46 101.08
N SER A 856 -3.16 28.99 99.89
CA SER A 856 -2.87 30.34 99.35
C SER A 856 -1.41 30.88 99.28
N PRO A 857 -1.06 31.71 98.28
CA PRO A 857 0.35 31.98 97.91
C PRO A 857 1.12 33.02 98.76
N SER A 858 0.75 33.27 100.02
CA SER A 858 1.25 34.45 100.78
C SER A 858 1.71 34.18 102.22
N HIS A 859 2.29 33.01 102.49
CA HIS A 859 2.93 32.70 103.79
C HIS A 859 4.38 32.21 103.64
N LEU A 860 5.32 33.16 103.78
CA LEU A 860 6.72 32.89 104.08
C LEU A 860 6.89 32.99 105.61
N GLY A 861 7.31 31.90 106.27
CA GLY A 861 7.73 31.93 107.69
C GLY A 861 6.94 31.06 108.69
N GLY A 862 6.53 29.84 108.33
CA GLY A 862 5.79 28.95 109.26
C GLY A 862 5.98 27.43 109.12
N GLY A 863 6.90 26.97 108.27
CA GLY A 863 7.23 25.53 108.16
C GLY A 863 8.22 25.10 109.23
N VAL A 864 8.11 23.85 109.71
CA VAL A 864 9.18 23.24 110.52
C VAL A 864 10.27 22.77 109.57
N ALA A 865 11.51 23.18 109.80
CA ALA A 865 12.65 22.74 108.99
C ALA A 865 12.89 21.24 109.20
N GLU A 866 13.06 20.50 108.11
CA GLU A 866 13.22 19.04 108.09
C GLU A 866 14.18 18.62 106.97
N ASP A 867 15.03 17.63 107.26
CA ASP A 867 15.97 17.07 106.29
C ASP A 867 15.23 16.18 105.28
N HIS A 868 15.34 16.50 103.98
CA HIS A 868 14.64 15.75 102.93
C HIS A 868 15.57 14.77 102.21
N ALA A 869 15.14 13.52 102.11
CA ALA A 869 15.95 12.44 101.52
C ALA A 869 16.17 12.61 100.00
N TYR A 870 15.26 13.28 99.30
CA TYR A 870 15.38 13.56 97.87
C TYR A 870 15.27 15.07 97.69
N VAL A 871 16.38 15.74 97.37
CA VAL A 871 16.39 17.17 97.03
C VAL A 871 17.00 17.32 95.65
N SER A 872 16.33 18.04 94.75
CA SER A 872 16.87 18.37 93.43
C SER A 872 16.63 19.83 93.09
N VAL A 873 17.64 20.49 92.52
CA VAL A 873 17.63 21.92 92.17
C VAL A 873 18.20 22.09 90.77
N ALA A 874 17.55 22.91 89.95
CA ALA A 874 18.04 23.38 88.65
C ALA A 874 18.13 24.91 88.64
N PHE A 875 19.19 25.45 88.04
CA PHE A 875 19.51 26.87 88.01
C PHE A 875 19.53 27.40 86.58
N PHE A 876 18.82 28.50 86.32
CA PHE A 876 18.66 29.16 85.04
C PHE A 876 19.07 30.63 85.16
N GLY A 877 19.86 31.15 84.24
CA GLY A 877 20.42 32.51 84.28
C GLY A 877 21.67 32.58 83.41
N ASP A 878 22.34 33.72 83.36
CA ASP A 878 23.50 33.89 82.48
C ASP A 878 24.78 33.42 83.15
N GLN A 879 25.57 32.60 82.45
CA GLN A 879 26.81 32.00 82.94
C GLN A 879 28.03 32.62 82.26
#